data_AF-A0AAU8S318-F1
#
_entry.id   AF-A0AAU8S318-F1
#
_cell.length_a   1.000
_cell.length_b   1.000
_cell.length_c   1.000
_cell.angle_alpha   90.00
_cell.angle_beta   90.00
_cell.angle_gamma   90.00
#
_symmetry.space_group_name_H-M   'P 1'
#
loop_
_entity.id
_entity.type
_entity.pdbx_description
1 polymer ?
#
loop_
_entity_poly.entity_id
_entity_poly.type
_entity_poly.pdbx_seq_one_letter_code
_entity_poly.pdbx_strand_id
1 'polypeptide(L)'
;MKLNQCLFLGLLVTTIFSCKQKEYVDEIYEKPEIIKEASSQFLSPEESMKTFYVPKGYKVELVASEPMVDEPITIAWDGNGRMYVAEMNTYMQDLDGTGTNRSISKIKLLTDTDGDGKMDKSTVFIDSLMLPRMILPLEDELIVNETYSYDLWSYKDTDGDGVADKKERVYYNENRRGGNLEHQQSGLLWNLDNWVYTTYNPVRFKFKKGKVVVDSLENMPSGQWGLSQDDMGNMYYSSAGSENPAYGFQQPAAYGDYNPEGRLSEGFIEPWPIVGTPDVQGGPKRLREDGTLNHFTGVAGQEIFRGHKLPPSTYGDLFIPEPVGRLIRRAKVRVENGKKVLYNAYDEAEFMASTDLNFRPTQAKTGPDGALYVVDMYRGIIQESNWTRKGSVIRPVIERKGLDKNIGKGRIYRIVHEDITPDKKPELLGKKASELVEYLGHPNGWYRNTAQKLIILKDDQTVIPELKEIALDNSSIWTSLFDTDKDLGIARVHALWTLEGLGVVDKGLIKAKFTDEDPRVRLTAIRLSETFLKKDDTDIFAALETLSKDQDIDVVNQVALSLRYSKAKKATELLKSIQDAYADNEIVSHSVKESLKKDDSKLAQLKARISNRPLGEKQSILRGYDSYKQLCITCHGPDLAGVPTEDGALIAPSLIGSARVVGDKGTLSKILLNGLIGPIEGQEYGIMMALKSNDDQWIADVLSYVRALNNVDGVHKRIVGNARKESKDREDYWTLEELEALEKEKK
;
A
#
# COMPACT_ATOMS: atom_id res chain seq x y z
N MET A 1 -34.42 39.68 70.50
CA MET A 1 -33.01 39.83 70.95
C MET A 1 -32.18 38.80 70.20
N LYS A 2 -31.45 39.22 69.16
CA LYS A 2 -30.02 39.60 69.19
C LYS A 2 -29.05 38.39 69.25
N LEU A 3 -28.37 38.20 68.10
CA LEU A 3 -26.91 38.14 67.90
C LEU A 3 -26.07 36.91 68.32
N ASN A 4 -25.20 36.53 67.36
CA ASN A 4 -23.89 35.85 67.44
C ASN A 4 -23.89 34.33 67.72
N GLN A 5 -23.06 33.47 67.10
CA GLN A 5 -21.86 33.62 66.26
C GLN A 5 -21.53 32.21 65.69
N CYS A 6 -21.08 32.10 64.44
CA CYS A 6 -19.97 31.24 63.98
C CYS A 6 -19.85 31.30 62.45
N LEU A 7 -18.90 32.11 61.98
CA LEU A 7 -18.31 32.03 60.65
C LEU A 7 -17.51 30.73 60.55
N PHE A 8 -17.69 29.97 59.46
CA PHE A 8 -16.61 29.15 58.90
C PHE A 8 -16.49 29.49 57.41
N LEU A 9 -15.35 30.08 57.09
CA LEU A 9 -14.90 30.46 55.76
C LEU A 9 -14.38 29.18 55.08
N GLY A 10 -15.15 28.62 54.16
CA GLY A 10 -14.69 27.56 53.25
C GLY A 10 -14.02 28.18 52.03
N LEU A 11 -12.70 28.37 52.09
CA LEU A 11 -11.89 28.80 50.96
C LEU A 11 -11.80 27.63 49.95
N LEU A 12 -12.58 27.69 48.86
CA LEU A 12 -12.45 26.76 47.75
C LEU A 12 -11.17 27.13 46.97
N VAL A 13 -10.07 26.45 47.24
CA VAL A 13 -8.85 26.56 46.43
C VAL A 13 -9.09 25.82 45.12
N THR A 14 -9.50 26.57 44.09
CA THR A 14 -9.41 26.10 42.70
C THR A 14 -7.95 26.09 42.28
N THR A 15 -7.23 25.00 42.55
CA THR A 15 -5.97 24.71 41.87
C THR A 15 -6.30 24.35 40.42
N ILE A 16 -6.22 25.34 39.54
CA ILE A 16 -6.11 25.13 38.09
C ILE A 16 -4.74 24.49 37.87
N PHE A 17 -4.66 23.17 37.89
CA PHE A 17 -3.54 22.47 37.28
C PHE A 17 -3.66 22.65 35.77
N SER A 18 -3.02 23.70 35.26
CA SER A 18 -2.70 23.79 33.85
C SER A 18 -1.69 22.69 33.56
N CYS A 19 -2.17 21.49 33.21
CA CYS A 19 -1.35 20.46 32.58
C CYS A 19 -0.87 21.05 31.25
N LYS A 20 0.34 21.63 31.24
CA LYS A 20 1.03 21.91 29.98
C LYS A 20 1.33 20.57 29.34
N GLN A 21 0.57 20.22 28.30
CA GLN A 21 0.85 19.05 27.47
C GLN A 21 2.29 19.18 26.96
N LYS A 22 3.11 18.14 27.19
CA LYS A 22 4.50 18.11 26.74
C LYS A 22 4.49 18.18 25.21
N GLU A 23 5.09 19.24 24.66
CA GLU A 23 5.29 19.36 23.22
C GLU A 23 6.46 18.45 22.82
N TYR A 24 6.24 17.59 21.83
CA TYR A 24 7.25 16.69 21.31
C TYR A 24 7.82 17.25 20.01
N VAL A 25 9.02 17.81 20.10
CA VAL A 25 9.84 18.19 18.95
C VAL A 25 10.99 17.21 18.90
N ASP A 26 11.12 16.49 17.79
CA ASP A 26 12.23 15.54 17.64
C ASP A 26 13.54 16.31 17.48
N GLU A 27 14.55 15.93 18.26
CA GLU A 27 15.93 16.32 18.04
C GLU A 27 16.57 15.22 17.18
N ILE A 28 16.72 15.50 15.87
CA ILE A 28 17.34 14.56 14.93
C ILE A 28 18.81 14.33 15.32
N TYR A 29 19.31 13.11 15.07
CA TYR A 29 20.72 12.80 15.28
C TYR A 29 21.61 13.66 14.36
N GLU A 30 22.82 13.97 14.82
CA GLU A 30 23.86 14.50 13.95
C GLU A 30 24.26 13.42 12.95
N LYS A 31 24.16 13.71 11.65
CA LYS A 31 24.55 12.76 10.61
C LYS A 31 26.01 12.35 10.82
N PRO A 32 26.31 11.04 10.86
CA PRO A 32 27.69 10.60 10.91
C PRO A 32 28.42 10.93 9.60
N GLU A 33 29.75 10.86 9.63
CA GLU A 33 30.54 10.85 8.40
C GLU A 33 30.08 9.70 7.50
N ILE A 34 29.80 10.01 6.23
CA ILE A 34 29.30 9.04 5.26
C ILE A 34 30.33 7.94 5.06
N ILE A 35 29.93 6.70 5.36
CA ILE A 35 30.77 5.53 5.10
C ILE A 35 30.62 5.13 3.63
N LYS A 36 31.46 5.69 2.76
CA LYS A 36 31.40 5.45 1.30
C LYS A 36 31.58 3.99 0.92
N GLU A 37 32.44 3.28 1.65
CA GLU A 37 32.74 1.86 1.42
C GLU A 37 32.55 1.07 2.72
N ALA A 38 31.29 0.83 3.07
CA ALA A 38 30.94 0.01 4.22
C ALA A 38 31.27 -1.48 3.99
N SER A 39 31.52 -2.18 5.09
CA SER A 39 31.71 -3.63 5.11
C SER A 39 30.42 -4.33 4.67
N SER A 40 30.54 -5.36 3.85
CA SER A 40 29.45 -6.27 3.51
C SER A 40 29.35 -7.45 4.47
N GLN A 41 30.24 -7.60 5.45
CA GLN A 41 30.16 -8.73 6.37
C GLN A 41 28.87 -8.67 7.20
N PHE A 42 28.30 -9.84 7.48
CA PHE A 42 27.20 -9.91 8.43
C PHE A 42 27.64 -9.44 9.82
N LEU A 43 26.78 -8.65 10.44
CA LEU A 43 26.86 -8.27 11.84
C LEU A 43 25.92 -9.16 12.66
N SER A 44 26.20 -9.35 13.94
CA SER A 44 25.19 -9.83 14.89
C SER A 44 24.03 -8.83 15.01
N PRO A 45 22.85 -9.22 15.52
CA PRO A 45 21.77 -8.27 15.79
C PRO A 45 22.22 -7.08 16.63
N GLU A 46 23.00 -7.31 17.69
CA GLU A 46 23.50 -6.27 18.58
C GLU A 46 24.51 -5.33 17.91
N GLU A 47 25.36 -5.85 17.01
CA GLU A 47 26.30 -5.03 16.24
C GLU A 47 25.58 -4.19 15.19
N SER A 48 24.62 -4.78 14.47
CA SER A 48 23.82 -4.07 13.47
C SER A 48 22.99 -2.96 14.09
N MET A 49 22.38 -3.19 15.25
CA MET A 49 21.63 -2.16 15.96
C MET A 49 22.48 -0.96 16.37
N LYS A 50 23.78 -1.13 16.61
CA LYS A 50 24.71 0.00 16.88
C LYS A 50 24.98 0.87 15.66
N THR A 51 24.65 0.38 14.46
CA THR A 51 24.78 1.14 13.22
C THR A 51 23.55 2.01 12.92
N PHE A 52 22.47 1.86 13.70
CA PHE A 52 21.24 2.61 13.51
C PHE A 52 21.31 3.99 14.15
N TYR A 53 20.89 4.98 13.38
CA TYR A 53 20.72 6.36 13.82
C TYR A 53 19.23 6.68 13.78
N VAL A 54 18.69 7.10 14.93
CA VAL A 54 17.28 7.48 15.13
C VAL A 54 17.22 8.78 15.95
N PRO A 55 16.15 9.59 15.84
CA PRO A 55 16.04 10.82 16.62
C PRO A 55 16.16 10.55 18.13
N LYS A 56 16.64 11.55 18.87
CA LYS A 56 16.80 11.48 20.32
C LYS A 56 15.49 11.09 21.00
N GLY A 57 15.59 10.24 22.02
CA GLY A 57 14.45 9.68 22.74
C GLY A 57 13.89 8.40 22.11
N TYR A 58 14.07 8.19 20.80
CA TYR A 58 13.70 6.94 20.14
C TYR A 58 14.77 5.86 20.35
N LYS A 59 14.33 4.61 20.45
CA LYS A 59 15.20 3.43 20.57
C LYS A 59 14.70 2.33 19.65
N VAL A 60 15.65 1.59 19.09
CA VAL A 60 15.37 0.37 18.33
C VAL A 60 15.50 -0.81 19.28
N GLU A 61 14.51 -1.69 19.30
CA GLU A 61 14.50 -2.93 20.07
C GLU A 61 14.39 -4.12 19.13
N LEU A 62 15.14 -5.20 19.40
CA LEU A 62 15.04 -6.44 18.65
C LEU A 62 13.82 -7.25 19.11
N VAL A 63 12.92 -7.58 18.19
CA VAL A 63 11.72 -8.38 18.44
C VAL A 63 11.96 -9.85 18.09
N ALA A 64 12.58 -10.10 16.93
CA ALA A 64 12.97 -11.43 16.47
C ALA A 64 14.17 -11.32 15.52
N SER A 65 15.03 -12.34 15.50
CA SER A 65 16.15 -12.46 14.54
C SER A 65 16.35 -13.90 14.11
N GLU A 66 17.27 -14.11 13.17
CA GLU A 66 17.78 -15.45 12.86
C GLU A 66 18.24 -16.19 14.15
N PRO A 67 18.00 -17.52 14.28
CA PRO A 67 17.31 -18.40 13.32
C PRO A 67 15.77 -18.42 13.46
N MET A 68 15.18 -17.65 14.38
CA MET A 68 13.72 -17.63 14.59
C MET A 68 12.98 -17.15 13.34
N VAL A 69 13.50 -16.12 12.68
CA VAL A 69 13.04 -15.61 11.38
C VAL A 69 14.19 -15.62 10.38
N ASP A 70 13.86 -15.83 9.12
CA ASP A 70 14.81 -15.91 8.01
C ASP A 70 14.19 -15.30 6.75
N GLU A 71 14.84 -14.26 6.20
CA GLU A 71 14.39 -13.51 5.04
C GLU A 71 12.90 -13.07 5.11
N PRO A 72 12.46 -12.42 6.21
CA PRO A 72 11.10 -11.97 6.38
C PRO A 72 10.82 -10.79 5.45
N ILE A 73 9.60 -10.74 4.90
CA ILE A 73 9.20 -9.67 3.97
C ILE A 73 7.94 -8.93 4.40
N THR A 74 7.05 -9.57 5.16
CA THR A 74 5.84 -8.96 5.70
C THR A 74 5.40 -9.66 6.98
N ILE A 75 4.76 -8.91 7.87
CA ILE A 75 4.18 -9.39 9.13
C ILE A 75 2.71 -9.01 9.27
N ALA A 76 1.96 -9.79 10.04
CA ALA A 76 0.61 -9.46 10.46
C ALA A 76 0.26 -10.10 11.81
N TRP A 77 -0.55 -9.41 12.61
CA TRP A 77 -1.01 -9.94 13.90
C TRP A 77 -2.45 -10.42 13.83
N ASP A 78 -2.74 -11.53 14.52
CA ASP A 78 -4.12 -11.88 14.86
C ASP A 78 -4.63 -11.07 16.07
N GLY A 79 -5.90 -11.24 16.42
CA GLY A 79 -6.52 -10.52 17.53
C GLY A 79 -5.91 -10.77 18.91
N ASN A 80 -5.03 -11.78 19.07
CA ASN A 80 -4.32 -12.07 20.31
C ASN A 80 -2.84 -11.67 20.26
N GLY A 81 -2.43 -10.94 19.22
CA GLY A 81 -1.07 -10.43 19.08
C GLY A 81 -0.05 -11.50 18.70
N ARG A 82 -0.48 -12.69 18.24
CA ARG A 82 0.45 -13.64 17.63
C ARG A 82 0.84 -13.12 16.25
N MET A 83 2.13 -13.17 15.94
CA MET A 83 2.68 -12.56 14.73
C MET A 83 2.90 -13.63 13.65
N TYR A 84 2.20 -13.52 12.54
CA TYR A 84 2.53 -14.24 11.32
C TYR A 84 3.65 -13.51 10.58
N VAL A 85 4.66 -14.26 10.13
CA VAL A 85 5.81 -13.74 9.38
C VAL A 85 5.93 -14.51 8.08
N ALA A 86 5.79 -13.84 6.94
CA ALA A 86 6.03 -14.45 5.64
C ALA A 86 7.51 -14.34 5.27
N GLU A 87 8.11 -15.46 4.90
CA GLU A 87 9.53 -15.59 4.56
C GLU A 87 9.68 -15.91 3.07
N MET A 88 10.73 -15.37 2.44
CA MET A 88 11.04 -15.59 1.02
C MET A 88 12.33 -16.39 0.81
N ASN A 89 12.40 -17.59 1.40
CA ASN A 89 13.64 -18.39 1.51
C ASN A 89 14.25 -18.89 0.18
N THR A 90 13.64 -18.58 -0.97
CA THR A 90 14.19 -18.89 -2.30
C THR A 90 14.57 -17.65 -3.09
N TYR A 91 14.25 -16.45 -2.60
CA TYR A 91 14.51 -15.23 -3.34
C TYR A 91 16.01 -14.99 -3.44
N MET A 92 16.55 -14.92 -4.67
CA MET A 92 17.92 -14.49 -4.96
C MET A 92 18.99 -15.16 -4.09
N GLN A 93 18.90 -16.49 -3.93
CA GLN A 93 19.88 -17.28 -3.16
C GLN A 93 21.25 -17.37 -3.85
N ASP A 94 21.34 -16.93 -5.11
CA ASP A 94 22.57 -16.65 -5.82
C ASP A 94 22.35 -15.49 -6.81
N LEU A 95 23.43 -15.08 -7.47
CA LEU A 95 23.45 -14.01 -8.48
C LEU A 95 22.50 -14.22 -9.67
N ASP A 96 22.19 -15.47 -9.99
CA ASP A 96 21.43 -15.85 -11.18
C ASP A 96 19.97 -16.22 -10.81
N GLY A 97 19.60 -16.12 -9.53
CA GLY A 97 18.27 -16.46 -9.03
C GLY A 97 17.94 -17.95 -9.13
N THR A 98 18.93 -18.83 -9.10
CA THR A 98 18.70 -20.28 -9.29
C THR A 98 17.76 -20.83 -8.22
N GLY A 99 16.78 -21.63 -8.64
CA GLY A 99 15.87 -22.31 -7.70
C GLY A 99 14.88 -21.39 -6.99
N THR A 100 14.78 -20.12 -7.40
CA THR A 100 13.80 -19.14 -6.91
C THR A 100 12.35 -19.65 -6.96
N ASN A 101 12.01 -20.39 -8.02
CA ASN A 101 10.66 -20.90 -8.25
C ASN A 101 10.39 -22.23 -7.52
N ARG A 102 11.15 -22.57 -6.48
CA ARG A 102 10.87 -23.74 -5.63
C ARG A 102 9.87 -23.36 -4.55
N SER A 103 8.82 -24.14 -4.40
CA SER A 103 7.84 -23.98 -3.33
C SER A 103 8.37 -24.52 -2.01
N ILE A 104 9.30 -23.81 -1.37
CA ILE A 104 9.87 -24.16 -0.06
C ILE A 104 9.83 -23.01 0.95
N SER A 105 9.32 -21.84 0.53
CA SER A 105 9.15 -20.70 1.41
C SER A 105 8.07 -20.96 2.47
N LYS A 106 8.08 -20.20 3.55
CA LYS A 106 7.27 -20.49 4.73
C LYS A 106 6.52 -19.25 5.23
N ILE A 107 5.49 -19.52 6.03
CA ILE A 107 4.93 -18.54 6.96
C ILE A 107 5.14 -19.11 8.37
N LYS A 108 5.79 -18.34 9.23
CA LYS A 108 5.98 -18.68 10.65
C LYS A 108 4.94 -17.99 11.52
N LEU A 109 4.61 -18.61 12.66
CA LEU A 109 3.80 -18.03 13.72
C LEU A 109 4.68 -17.82 14.95
N LEU A 110 4.87 -16.56 15.32
CA LEU A 110 5.67 -16.14 16.46
C LEU A 110 4.77 -15.73 17.62
N THR A 111 5.18 -16.07 18.83
CA THR A 111 4.50 -15.69 20.06
C THR A 111 5.53 -15.19 21.07
N ASP A 112 5.16 -14.09 21.71
CA ASP A 112 5.75 -13.62 22.97
C ASP A 112 4.94 -14.25 24.11
N THR A 113 5.56 -15.15 24.88
CA THR A 113 4.90 -15.94 25.92
C THR A 113 4.96 -15.31 27.30
N ASP A 114 5.89 -14.38 27.54
CA ASP A 114 6.06 -13.71 28.83
C ASP A 114 5.62 -12.23 28.83
N GLY A 115 5.34 -11.67 27.64
CA GLY A 115 4.82 -10.33 27.45
C GLY A 115 5.88 -9.23 27.50
N ASP A 116 7.17 -9.56 27.34
CA ASP A 116 8.26 -8.58 27.34
C ASP A 116 8.42 -7.81 26.01
N GLY A 117 7.66 -8.21 24.98
CA GLY A 117 7.69 -7.63 23.64
C GLY A 117 8.72 -8.26 22.70
N LYS A 118 9.43 -9.30 23.14
CA LYS A 118 10.31 -10.13 22.32
C LYS A 118 9.65 -11.47 22.06
N MET A 119 9.75 -11.93 20.82
CA MET A 119 9.22 -13.24 20.48
C MET A 119 10.16 -14.32 21.02
N ASP A 120 9.59 -15.33 21.69
CA ASP A 120 10.35 -16.41 22.35
C ASP A 120 9.93 -17.81 21.83
N LYS A 121 8.78 -17.90 21.16
CA LYS A 121 8.25 -19.12 20.53
C LYS A 121 8.00 -18.89 19.04
N SER A 122 8.36 -19.88 18.23
CA SER A 122 8.10 -19.88 16.78
C SER A 122 7.73 -21.27 16.28
N THR A 123 6.73 -21.34 15.42
CA THR A 123 6.34 -22.54 14.67
C THR A 123 6.29 -22.25 13.17
N VAL A 124 6.54 -23.27 12.35
CA VAL A 124 6.26 -23.18 10.91
C VAL A 124 4.76 -23.39 10.74
N PHE A 125 4.02 -22.31 10.57
CA PHE A 125 2.56 -22.36 10.44
C PHE A 125 2.14 -22.95 9.09
N ILE A 126 2.80 -22.52 8.01
CA ILE A 126 2.60 -23.06 6.65
C ILE A 126 3.97 -23.22 6.00
N ASP A 127 4.20 -24.35 5.34
CA ASP A 127 5.39 -24.60 4.53
C ASP A 127 5.06 -24.77 3.05
N SER A 128 6.10 -25.05 2.26
CA SER A 128 5.97 -25.43 0.85
C SER A 128 5.27 -24.37 -0.02
N LEU A 129 5.49 -23.09 0.29
CA LEU A 129 4.90 -21.96 -0.43
C LEU A 129 5.83 -21.42 -1.52
N MET A 130 5.22 -20.92 -2.59
CA MET A 130 5.89 -20.11 -3.60
C MET A 130 5.93 -18.64 -3.16
N LEU A 131 7.04 -18.24 -2.52
CA LEU A 131 7.36 -16.85 -2.13
C LEU A 131 6.12 -16.04 -1.67
N PRO A 132 5.54 -16.36 -0.49
CA PRO A 132 4.31 -15.73 -0.01
C PRO A 132 4.52 -14.23 0.24
N ARG A 133 3.58 -13.39 -0.22
CA ARG A 133 3.69 -11.90 -0.15
C ARG A 133 2.57 -11.22 0.61
N MET A 134 1.46 -11.92 0.77
CA MET A 134 0.20 -11.35 1.22
C MET A 134 -0.35 -12.27 2.28
N ILE A 135 -0.48 -11.73 3.49
CA ILE A 135 -1.05 -12.43 4.64
C ILE A 135 -2.06 -11.51 5.32
N LEU A 136 -3.23 -12.04 5.66
CA LEU A 136 -4.26 -11.33 6.40
C LEU A 136 -4.90 -12.27 7.43
N PRO A 137 -4.59 -12.12 8.71
CA PRO A 137 -5.28 -12.82 9.78
C PRO A 137 -6.73 -12.36 9.85
N LEU A 138 -7.66 -13.30 9.90
CA LEU A 138 -9.07 -13.07 10.18
C LEU A 138 -9.37 -13.46 11.63
N GLU A 139 -10.40 -14.26 11.90
CA GLU A 139 -10.71 -14.74 13.26
C GLU A 139 -9.86 -15.98 13.61
N ASP A 140 -10.15 -17.11 12.98
CA ASP A 140 -9.47 -18.40 13.19
C ASP A 140 -8.65 -18.85 11.97
N GLU A 141 -8.44 -17.96 11.01
CA GLU A 141 -7.79 -18.27 9.73
C GLU A 141 -6.80 -17.21 9.27
N LEU A 142 -5.84 -17.66 8.45
CA LEU A 142 -4.91 -16.81 7.73
C LEU A 142 -5.22 -16.87 6.24
N ILE A 143 -5.54 -15.72 5.64
CA ILE A 143 -5.66 -15.61 4.19
C ILE A 143 -4.27 -15.37 3.59
N VAL A 144 -3.90 -16.16 2.59
CA VAL A 144 -2.59 -16.15 1.96
C VAL A 144 -2.71 -16.10 0.43
N ASN A 145 -1.83 -15.33 -0.21
CA ASN A 145 -1.54 -15.44 -1.63
C ASN A 145 -0.06 -15.79 -1.88
N GLU A 146 0.14 -16.65 -2.87
CA GLU A 146 1.45 -17.09 -3.35
C GLU A 146 1.84 -16.37 -4.65
N THR A 147 3.13 -16.19 -4.85
CA THR A 147 3.69 -15.62 -6.09
C THR A 147 3.23 -16.42 -7.32
N TYR A 148 3.02 -15.71 -8.43
CA TYR A 148 2.51 -16.23 -9.71
C TYR A 148 1.05 -16.71 -9.73
N SER A 149 0.31 -16.52 -8.64
CA SER A 149 -1.11 -16.85 -8.55
C SER A 149 -1.92 -15.63 -8.14
N TYR A 150 -3.16 -15.54 -8.63
CA TYR A 150 -4.17 -14.64 -8.10
C TYR A 150 -5.11 -15.30 -7.08
N ASP A 151 -4.94 -16.60 -6.81
CA ASP A 151 -5.79 -17.34 -5.90
C ASP A 151 -5.56 -16.87 -4.45
N LEU A 152 -6.64 -16.80 -3.67
CA LEU A 152 -6.53 -16.63 -2.21
C LEU A 152 -6.86 -17.96 -1.53
N TRP A 153 -6.04 -18.32 -0.56
CA TRP A 153 -6.20 -19.52 0.26
C TRP A 153 -6.42 -19.13 1.72
N SER A 154 -7.39 -19.79 2.37
CA SER A 154 -7.54 -19.78 3.82
C SER A 154 -6.80 -20.97 4.42
N TYR A 155 -6.05 -20.70 5.48
CA TYR A 155 -5.37 -21.70 6.31
C TYR A 155 -5.86 -21.61 7.74
N LYS A 156 -6.17 -22.75 8.36
CA LYS A 156 -6.61 -22.85 9.75
C LYS A 156 -5.77 -23.87 10.51
N ASP A 157 -5.55 -23.58 11.78
CA ASP A 157 -5.05 -24.49 12.81
C ASP A 157 -6.26 -24.90 13.65
N THR A 158 -6.69 -26.17 13.54
CA THR A 158 -7.93 -26.65 14.16
C THR A 158 -7.70 -27.36 15.49
N ASP A 159 -6.46 -27.68 15.85
CA ASP A 159 -6.10 -28.33 17.11
C ASP A 159 -5.30 -27.43 18.08
N GLY A 160 -4.87 -26.25 17.63
CA GLY A 160 -4.21 -25.22 18.42
C GLY A 160 -2.71 -25.43 18.63
N ASP A 161 -2.07 -26.30 17.83
CA ASP A 161 -0.64 -26.59 17.95
C ASP A 161 0.27 -25.51 17.34
N GLY A 162 -0.31 -24.55 16.61
CA GLY A 162 0.40 -23.49 15.89
C GLY A 162 0.83 -23.86 14.47
N VAL A 163 0.24 -24.90 13.89
CA VAL A 163 0.46 -25.37 12.51
C VAL A 163 -0.89 -25.44 11.78
N ALA A 164 -0.93 -24.95 10.53
CA ALA A 164 -2.15 -25.05 9.75
C ALA A 164 -2.39 -26.49 9.27
N ASP A 165 -3.51 -27.08 9.68
CA ASP A 165 -3.95 -28.44 9.31
C ASP A 165 -5.04 -28.45 8.22
N LYS A 166 -5.63 -27.29 7.93
CA LYS A 166 -6.72 -27.13 6.97
C LYS A 166 -6.43 -26.01 5.99
N LYS A 167 -6.59 -26.32 4.69
CA LYS A 167 -6.39 -25.41 3.55
C LYS A 167 -7.63 -25.39 2.65
N GLU A 168 -8.19 -24.20 2.42
CA GLU A 168 -9.34 -23.99 1.53
C GLU A 168 -9.08 -22.86 0.54
N ARG A 169 -9.41 -23.05 -0.75
CA ARG A 169 -9.32 -21.96 -1.73
C ARG A 169 -10.56 -21.08 -1.62
N VAL A 170 -10.38 -19.83 -1.24
CA VAL A 170 -11.48 -18.87 -1.04
C VAL A 170 -11.70 -17.94 -2.23
N TYR A 171 -10.71 -17.82 -3.11
CA TYR A 171 -10.83 -17.15 -4.40
C TYR A 171 -9.99 -17.86 -5.46
N TYR A 172 -10.54 -17.97 -6.66
CA TYR A 172 -9.89 -18.59 -7.81
C TYR A 172 -9.89 -17.63 -9.00
N ASN A 173 -8.74 -17.53 -9.66
CA ASN A 173 -8.63 -16.90 -10.97
C ASN A 173 -8.00 -17.89 -11.95
N GLU A 174 -8.59 -18.02 -13.13
CA GLU A 174 -8.04 -18.87 -14.19
C GLU A 174 -6.74 -18.34 -14.77
N ASN A 175 -6.52 -17.02 -14.68
CA ASN A 175 -5.29 -16.39 -15.14
C ASN A 175 -4.18 -16.55 -14.11
N ARG A 176 -2.95 -16.69 -14.62
CA ARG A 176 -1.72 -16.69 -13.81
C ARG A 176 -0.94 -15.41 -14.08
N ARG A 177 -0.13 -15.01 -13.10
CA ARG A 177 0.80 -13.88 -13.23
C ARG A 177 2.19 -14.45 -13.46
N GLY A 178 2.78 -14.26 -14.62
CA GLY A 178 4.21 -14.50 -14.81
C GLY A 178 5.02 -13.25 -14.47
N GLY A 179 6.24 -13.17 -14.98
CA GLY A 179 7.07 -11.97 -14.93
C GLY A 179 8.04 -11.89 -13.74
N ASN A 180 8.64 -10.71 -13.59
CA ASN A 180 9.60 -10.40 -12.54
C ASN A 180 8.94 -10.51 -11.15
N LEU A 181 9.67 -11.05 -10.17
CA LEU A 181 9.22 -11.24 -8.79
C LEU A 181 8.99 -9.93 -8.05
N GLU A 182 9.76 -8.89 -8.36
CA GLU A 182 9.55 -7.56 -7.82
C GLU A 182 8.19 -7.01 -8.25
N HIS A 183 7.68 -7.43 -9.40
CA HIS A 183 6.43 -6.96 -10.00
C HIS A 183 5.25 -7.93 -9.76
N GLN A 184 5.28 -8.66 -8.64
CA GLN A 184 4.17 -9.51 -8.21
C GLN A 184 3.22 -8.73 -7.30
N GLN A 185 1.96 -9.17 -7.23
CA GLN A 185 1.01 -8.56 -6.30
C GLN A 185 1.46 -8.72 -4.84
N SER A 186 1.16 -7.70 -4.06
CA SER A 186 1.43 -7.62 -2.63
C SER A 186 0.29 -6.89 -1.93
N GLY A 187 0.40 -6.79 -0.61
CA GLY A 187 -0.64 -6.20 0.23
C GLY A 187 -1.90 -7.06 0.34
N LEU A 188 -2.54 -7.04 1.50
CA LEU A 188 -3.86 -7.63 1.71
C LEU A 188 -4.52 -6.87 2.84
N LEU A 189 -4.84 -5.61 2.57
CA LEU A 189 -5.18 -4.63 3.59
C LEU A 189 -6.70 -4.55 3.79
N TRP A 190 -7.19 -4.95 4.97
CA TRP A 190 -8.57 -4.67 5.39
C TRP A 190 -8.76 -3.18 5.66
N ASN A 191 -9.50 -2.52 4.77
CA ASN A 191 -9.75 -1.09 4.84
C ASN A 191 -10.98 -0.77 5.71
N LEU A 192 -11.09 0.50 6.12
CA LEU A 192 -12.22 1.01 6.92
C LEU A 192 -13.59 0.68 6.30
N ASP A 193 -13.68 0.67 4.98
CA ASP A 193 -14.93 0.43 4.22
C ASP A 193 -15.32 -1.06 4.08
N ASN A 194 -14.67 -1.93 4.87
CA ASN A 194 -14.84 -3.39 4.87
C ASN A 194 -14.40 -4.10 3.58
N TRP A 195 -13.77 -3.38 2.65
CA TRP A 195 -13.11 -4.00 1.51
C TRP A 195 -11.64 -4.25 1.82
N VAL A 196 -11.12 -5.32 1.26
CA VAL A 196 -9.72 -5.71 1.28
C VAL A 196 -9.12 -5.38 -0.07
N TYR A 197 -8.05 -4.61 -0.06
CA TYR A 197 -7.36 -4.12 -1.25
C TYR A 197 -5.97 -4.75 -1.41
N THR A 198 -5.51 -4.81 -2.65
CA THR A 198 -4.23 -5.39 -3.07
C THR A 198 -3.49 -4.41 -4.00
N THR A 199 -2.18 -4.58 -4.17
CA THR A 199 -1.44 -3.87 -5.22
C THR A 199 -1.65 -4.51 -6.59
N TYR A 200 -1.33 -3.78 -7.67
CA TYR A 200 -1.49 -4.14 -9.09
C TYR A 200 -2.88 -4.49 -9.62
N ASN A 201 -3.69 -5.19 -8.84
CA ASN A 201 -4.95 -5.74 -9.27
C ASN A 201 -6.08 -4.82 -8.87
N PRO A 202 -6.93 -4.35 -9.81
CA PRO A 202 -8.12 -3.58 -9.51
C PRO A 202 -9.24 -4.43 -8.88
N VAL A 203 -8.90 -5.53 -8.20
CA VAL A 203 -9.85 -6.45 -7.55
C VAL A 203 -9.83 -6.18 -6.06
N ARG A 204 -11.01 -6.18 -5.45
CA ARG A 204 -11.17 -6.05 -4.01
C ARG A 204 -12.08 -7.14 -3.46
N PHE A 205 -11.87 -7.47 -2.20
CA PHE A 205 -12.55 -8.58 -1.53
C PHE A 205 -13.30 -8.09 -0.30
N LYS A 206 -14.46 -8.68 -0.01
CA LYS A 206 -15.17 -8.44 1.25
C LYS A 206 -15.42 -9.78 1.90
N PHE A 207 -14.76 -10.01 3.03
CA PHE A 207 -14.90 -11.23 3.81
C PHE A 207 -16.06 -11.07 4.78
N LYS A 208 -16.92 -12.08 4.81
CA LYS A 208 -17.99 -12.28 5.80
C LYS A 208 -17.93 -13.74 6.24
N LYS A 209 -18.64 -14.10 7.31
CA LYS A 209 -18.67 -15.47 7.85
C LYS A 209 -18.82 -16.53 6.74
N GLY A 210 -17.73 -17.22 6.43
CA GLY A 210 -17.68 -18.28 5.41
C GLY A 210 -17.91 -17.83 3.95
N LYS A 211 -17.85 -16.54 3.64
CA LYS A 211 -18.11 -16.01 2.28
C LYS A 211 -17.13 -14.90 1.90
N VAL A 212 -16.62 -14.99 0.67
CA VAL A 212 -15.87 -13.90 0.04
C VAL A 212 -16.71 -13.30 -1.08
N VAL A 213 -16.96 -11.99 -1.01
CA VAL A 213 -17.52 -11.20 -2.10
C VAL A 213 -16.37 -10.56 -2.86
N VAL A 214 -16.40 -10.65 -4.19
CA VAL A 214 -15.36 -10.11 -5.07
C VAL A 214 -15.97 -9.01 -5.93
N ASP A 215 -15.25 -7.90 -6.05
CA ASP A 215 -15.62 -6.78 -6.92
C ASP A 215 -14.37 -6.22 -7.60
N SER A 216 -14.55 -5.41 -8.64
CA SER A 216 -13.46 -4.75 -9.36
C SER A 216 -13.70 -3.25 -9.53
N LEU A 217 -12.64 -2.46 -9.41
CA LEU A 217 -12.66 -1.00 -9.55
C LEU A 217 -11.96 -0.56 -10.84
N GLU A 218 -12.63 0.21 -11.68
CA GLU A 218 -12.09 0.53 -13.00
C GLU A 218 -10.78 1.33 -12.95
N ASN A 219 -10.69 2.34 -12.09
CA ASN A 219 -9.55 3.26 -12.03
C ASN A 219 -8.86 3.23 -10.67
N MET A 220 -8.76 2.08 -10.00
CA MET A 220 -8.06 2.00 -8.72
C MET A 220 -6.58 2.38 -8.88
N PRO A 221 -5.97 3.11 -7.91
CA PRO A 221 -4.52 3.26 -7.90
C PRO A 221 -3.83 1.89 -7.92
N SER A 222 -2.75 1.76 -8.68
CA SER A 222 -1.98 0.52 -8.80
C SER A 222 -0.64 0.67 -8.10
N GLY A 223 -0.39 -0.05 -7.00
CA GLY A 223 0.93 -0.15 -6.34
C GLY A 223 1.79 -1.30 -6.82
N GLN A 224 3.02 -1.39 -6.30
CA GLN A 224 3.90 -2.57 -6.42
C GLN A 224 4.04 -3.29 -5.07
N TRP A 225 4.74 -2.67 -4.10
CA TRP A 225 5.07 -3.26 -2.79
C TRP A 225 4.30 -2.65 -1.62
N GLY A 226 4.25 -1.32 -1.51
CA GLY A 226 3.66 -0.65 -0.36
C GLY A 226 2.15 -0.44 -0.47
N LEU A 227 1.44 -0.79 0.60
CA LEU A 227 0.01 -0.55 0.75
C LEU A 227 -0.34 -0.27 2.22
N SER A 228 -0.79 0.95 2.50
CA SER A 228 -1.28 1.37 3.81
C SER A 228 -2.58 2.19 3.69
N GLN A 229 -3.18 2.56 4.81
CA GLN A 229 -4.36 3.43 4.87
C GLN A 229 -4.26 4.47 6.01
N ASP A 230 -4.89 5.63 5.83
CA ASP A 230 -5.17 6.57 6.93
C ASP A 230 -6.41 6.16 7.74
N ASP A 231 -6.78 6.98 8.73
CA ASP A 231 -7.96 6.75 9.57
C ASP A 231 -9.29 6.71 8.84
N MET A 232 -9.38 7.37 7.69
CA MET A 232 -10.60 7.45 6.88
C MET A 232 -10.60 6.44 5.73
N GLY A 233 -9.61 5.54 5.71
CA GLY A 233 -9.46 4.50 4.71
C GLY A 233 -9.02 5.00 3.33
N ASN A 234 -8.35 6.17 3.27
CA ASN A 234 -7.64 6.57 2.05
C ASN A 234 -6.35 5.77 1.97
N MET A 235 -6.11 5.20 0.80
CA MET A 235 -5.03 4.24 0.60
C MET A 235 -3.75 4.95 0.16
N TYR A 236 -2.60 4.47 0.63
CA TYR A 236 -1.28 4.96 0.24
C TYR A 236 -0.54 3.84 -0.48
N TYR A 237 -0.31 4.02 -1.78
CA TYR A 237 0.42 3.08 -2.62
C TYR A 237 1.86 3.55 -2.84
N SER A 238 2.77 2.62 -3.08
CA SER A 238 4.14 2.91 -3.53
C SER A 238 4.54 2.02 -4.72
N SER A 239 5.51 2.48 -5.49
CA SER A 239 6.05 1.74 -6.64
C SER A 239 7.55 1.97 -6.79
N ALA A 240 8.32 0.93 -6.45
CA ALA A 240 9.78 0.93 -6.59
C ALA A 240 10.20 1.07 -8.06
N GLY A 241 9.56 0.32 -8.97
CA GLY A 241 9.89 0.36 -10.40
C GLY A 241 9.61 1.69 -11.09
N SER A 242 8.78 2.55 -10.48
CA SER A 242 8.55 3.92 -10.93
C SER A 242 9.20 4.99 -10.05
N GLU A 243 10.04 4.58 -9.08
CA GLU A 243 10.73 5.47 -8.13
C GLU A 243 9.78 6.41 -7.39
N ASN A 244 8.53 5.97 -7.16
CA ASN A 244 7.47 6.80 -6.59
C ASN A 244 7.14 6.32 -5.17
N PRO A 245 7.53 7.10 -4.13
CA PRO A 245 7.43 6.65 -2.76
C PRO A 245 5.99 6.61 -2.25
N ALA A 246 5.10 7.47 -2.75
CA ALA A 246 3.72 7.52 -2.31
C ALA A 246 2.79 8.17 -3.35
N TYR A 247 1.65 7.54 -3.59
CA TYR A 247 0.58 8.04 -4.46
C TYR A 247 -0.77 7.34 -4.17
N GLY A 248 -1.84 7.79 -4.83
CA GLY A 248 -3.19 7.23 -4.70
C GLY A 248 -3.95 7.63 -3.43
N PHE A 249 -3.43 8.60 -2.69
CA PHE A 249 -3.90 8.94 -1.33
C PHE A 249 -4.80 10.17 -1.22
N GLN A 250 -5.10 10.85 -2.34
CA GLN A 250 -5.95 12.04 -2.35
C GLN A 250 -7.43 11.74 -2.08
N GLN A 251 -7.89 10.53 -2.42
CA GLN A 251 -9.30 10.15 -2.28
C GLN A 251 -9.46 8.64 -2.04
N PRO A 252 -10.61 8.18 -1.54
CA PRO A 252 -10.86 6.75 -1.37
C PRO A 252 -10.78 6.01 -2.71
N ALA A 253 -10.18 4.83 -2.70
CA ALA A 253 -9.93 4.02 -3.91
C ALA A 253 -11.19 3.75 -4.74
N ALA A 254 -12.37 3.72 -4.11
CA ALA A 254 -13.68 3.56 -4.76
C ALA A 254 -13.99 4.66 -5.79
N TYR A 255 -13.35 5.84 -5.70
CA TYR A 255 -13.54 6.95 -6.65
C TYR A 255 -12.47 7.02 -7.74
N GLY A 256 -11.47 6.15 -7.66
CA GLY A 256 -10.36 6.04 -8.61
C GLY A 256 -9.09 6.77 -8.16
N ASP A 257 -8.07 6.73 -9.01
CA ASP A 257 -6.76 7.30 -8.77
C ASP A 257 -6.69 8.79 -9.14
N TYR A 258 -6.02 9.57 -8.30
CA TYR A 258 -5.76 10.99 -8.54
C TYR A 258 -4.46 11.41 -7.84
N ASN A 259 -3.51 11.90 -8.64
CA ASN A 259 -2.16 12.28 -8.20
C ASN A 259 -1.81 13.67 -8.76
N PRO A 260 -2.30 14.75 -8.12
CA PRO A 260 -2.00 16.11 -8.55
C PRO A 260 -0.51 16.45 -8.40
N GLU A 261 -0.07 17.44 -9.16
CA GLU A 261 1.24 18.03 -8.97
C GLU A 261 1.35 18.70 -7.58
N GLY A 262 2.56 18.72 -7.03
CA GLY A 262 2.81 19.25 -5.68
C GLY A 262 2.18 18.43 -4.55
N ARG A 263 1.73 17.20 -4.80
CA ARG A 263 1.34 16.25 -3.72
C ARG A 263 2.54 15.81 -2.86
N LEU A 264 3.75 15.95 -3.39
CA LEU A 264 5.02 15.74 -2.72
C LEU A 264 5.71 17.11 -2.68
N SER A 265 6.26 17.50 -1.54
CA SER A 265 6.98 18.77 -1.42
C SER A 265 8.25 18.75 -2.27
N GLU A 266 8.81 19.94 -2.53
CA GLU A 266 10.16 20.05 -3.09
C GLU A 266 11.17 19.27 -2.22
N GLY A 267 12.13 18.59 -2.86
CA GLY A 267 13.13 17.77 -2.18
C GLY A 267 12.61 16.45 -1.58
N PHE A 268 11.36 16.06 -1.84
CA PHE A 268 10.77 14.86 -1.24
C PHE A 268 11.21 13.55 -1.92
N ILE A 269 11.71 13.57 -3.15
CA ILE A 269 12.10 12.33 -3.83
C ILE A 269 13.50 11.87 -3.42
N GLU A 270 14.34 12.81 -3.00
CA GLU A 270 15.74 12.61 -2.66
C GLU A 270 15.85 11.97 -1.27
N PRO A 271 16.33 10.72 -1.14
CA PRO A 271 16.64 10.10 0.14
C PRO A 271 18.02 10.55 0.64
N TRP A 272 18.25 10.42 1.94
CA TRP A 272 19.49 10.85 2.60
C TRP A 272 20.16 9.72 3.40
N PRO A 273 20.68 8.68 2.71
CA PRO A 273 21.46 7.64 3.35
C PRO A 273 22.71 8.18 4.06
N ILE A 274 23.19 7.41 5.01
CA ILE A 274 24.46 7.66 5.73
C ILE A 274 25.59 6.72 5.28
N VAL A 275 25.34 5.95 4.21
CA VAL A 275 26.23 4.91 3.69
C VAL A 275 26.23 4.93 2.17
N GLY A 276 27.40 4.65 1.57
CA GLY A 276 27.49 4.49 0.12
C GLY A 276 26.65 3.30 -0.36
N THR A 277 25.95 3.47 -1.47
CA THR A 277 25.03 2.47 -2.05
C THR A 277 25.48 2.03 -3.44
N PRO A 278 26.70 1.50 -3.60
CA PRO A 278 27.24 1.17 -4.93
C PRO A 278 26.45 0.05 -5.63
N ASP A 279 25.64 -0.68 -4.88
CA ASP A 279 24.75 -1.76 -5.29
C ASP A 279 23.33 -1.27 -5.63
N VAL A 280 23.26 -0.17 -6.38
CA VAL A 280 22.00 0.42 -6.87
C VAL A 280 21.76 0.07 -8.34
N GLN A 281 20.51 -0.24 -8.66
CA GLN A 281 20.10 -0.42 -10.05
C GLN A 281 20.13 0.92 -10.79
N GLY A 282 20.67 0.92 -12.02
CA GLY A 282 20.88 2.14 -12.81
C GLY A 282 22.27 2.76 -12.64
N GLY A 283 23.06 2.31 -11.66
CA GLY A 283 24.48 2.64 -11.57
C GLY A 283 24.80 4.06 -11.08
N PRO A 284 25.98 4.62 -11.42
CA PRO A 284 26.48 5.87 -10.86
C PRO A 284 25.57 7.09 -10.98
N LYS A 285 24.67 7.14 -11.98
CA LYS A 285 23.68 8.23 -12.12
C LYS A 285 22.68 8.31 -10.97
N ARG A 286 22.52 7.22 -10.21
CA ARG A 286 21.67 7.15 -9.01
C ARG A 286 22.42 7.49 -7.72
N LEU A 287 23.67 7.94 -7.83
CA LEU A 287 24.52 8.27 -6.69
C LEU A 287 24.86 9.76 -6.68
N ARG A 288 24.99 10.34 -5.49
CA ARG A 288 25.66 11.63 -5.27
C ARG A 288 27.18 11.46 -5.35
N GLU A 289 27.91 12.59 -5.32
CA GLU A 289 29.38 12.59 -5.30
C GLU A 289 29.98 11.85 -4.08
N ASP A 290 29.25 11.79 -2.98
CA ASP A 290 29.62 11.04 -1.78
C ASP A 290 29.34 9.52 -1.89
N GLY A 291 28.70 9.06 -2.97
CA GLY A 291 28.34 7.66 -3.19
C GLY A 291 27.01 7.22 -2.58
N THR A 292 26.25 8.13 -1.96
CA THR A 292 24.91 7.85 -1.41
C THR A 292 23.82 7.91 -2.49
N LEU A 293 22.73 7.19 -2.27
CA LEU A 293 21.56 7.13 -3.15
C LEU A 293 20.89 8.51 -3.31
N ASN A 294 20.71 8.99 -4.54
CA ASN A 294 20.15 10.33 -4.80
C ASN A 294 18.62 10.38 -5.05
N HIS A 295 17.96 9.24 -5.30
CA HIS A 295 16.50 9.12 -5.49
C HIS A 295 16.02 7.80 -4.90
N PHE A 296 14.74 7.73 -4.49
CA PHE A 296 14.12 6.45 -4.13
C PHE A 296 14.24 5.43 -5.27
N THR A 297 14.55 4.16 -4.95
CA THR A 297 14.69 3.10 -5.96
C THR A 297 14.13 1.74 -5.53
N GLY A 298 13.98 1.51 -4.23
CA GLY A 298 13.55 0.24 -3.64
C GLY A 298 12.30 0.35 -2.77
N VAL A 299 11.55 1.45 -2.83
CA VAL A 299 10.44 1.75 -1.91
C VAL A 299 9.57 0.53 -1.64
N ALA A 300 9.44 0.19 -0.37
CA ALA A 300 8.81 -1.05 0.06
C ALA A 300 7.51 -0.80 0.87
N GLY A 301 7.19 -1.69 1.80
CA GLY A 301 5.96 -1.71 2.59
C GLY A 301 5.81 -0.52 3.54
N GLN A 302 5.31 0.61 3.06
CA GLN A 302 5.08 1.81 3.88
C GLN A 302 3.88 1.67 4.84
N GLU A 303 3.85 2.51 5.89
CA GLU A 303 2.80 2.53 6.91
C GLU A 303 2.46 3.97 7.32
N ILE A 304 1.16 4.31 7.34
CA ILE A 304 0.67 5.49 8.05
C ILE A 304 0.58 5.09 9.52
N PHE A 305 1.40 5.71 10.36
CA PHE A 305 1.48 5.33 11.77
C PHE A 305 0.22 5.76 12.51
N ARG A 306 -0.52 4.77 13.02
CA ARG A 306 -1.79 4.97 13.76
C ARG A 306 -1.71 4.38 15.16
N GLY A 307 -0.49 4.21 15.66
CA GLY A 307 -0.20 3.74 17.01
C GLY A 307 -0.18 4.90 18.01
N HIS A 308 -0.25 4.57 19.29
CA HIS A 308 -0.34 5.55 20.37
C HIS A 308 0.84 5.46 21.35
N LYS A 309 1.87 4.68 21.01
CA LYS A 309 3.07 4.49 21.84
C LYS A 309 4.35 5.11 21.26
N LEU A 310 4.19 6.03 20.32
CA LEU A 310 5.23 6.98 19.92
C LEU A 310 4.75 8.40 20.21
N PRO A 311 5.63 9.42 20.20
CA PRO A 311 5.24 10.80 20.43
C PRO A 311 4.01 11.18 19.58
N PRO A 312 3.01 11.90 20.12
CA PRO A 312 1.79 12.25 19.38
C PRO A 312 2.03 12.95 18.05
N SER A 313 3.17 13.63 17.89
CA SER A 313 3.60 14.23 16.63
C SER A 313 3.81 13.23 15.50
N THR A 314 3.93 11.92 15.79
CA THR A 314 4.08 10.82 14.81
C THR A 314 2.76 10.29 14.28
N TYR A 315 1.65 10.51 15.00
CA TYR A 315 0.35 9.96 14.61
C TYR A 315 -0.09 10.57 13.27
N GLY A 316 -0.43 9.72 12.30
CA GLY A 316 -0.81 10.13 10.95
C GLY A 316 0.34 10.40 10.00
N ASP A 317 1.60 10.32 10.45
CA ASP A 317 2.77 10.42 9.58
C ASP A 317 2.99 9.12 8.79
N LEU A 318 3.55 9.24 7.59
CA LEU A 318 3.89 8.11 6.73
C LEU A 318 5.35 7.68 6.95
N PHE A 319 5.58 6.40 7.21
CA PHE A 319 6.90 5.80 7.32
C PHE A 319 7.19 4.94 6.09
N ILE A 320 8.29 5.25 5.39
CA ILE A 320 8.61 4.71 4.06
C ILE A 320 9.96 3.98 4.13
N PRO A 321 9.97 2.64 4.15
CA PRO A 321 11.19 1.85 4.01
C PRO A 321 11.82 2.01 2.62
N GLU A 322 13.14 2.25 2.59
CA GLU A 322 13.96 2.26 1.38
C GLU A 322 15.17 1.33 1.57
N PRO A 323 15.07 0.07 1.11
CA PRO A 323 16.06 -0.97 1.36
C PRO A 323 17.37 -0.79 0.60
N VAL A 324 17.40 -0.08 -0.54
CA VAL A 324 18.66 0.25 -1.22
C VAL A 324 19.39 1.34 -0.47
N GLY A 325 18.66 2.32 0.08
CA GLY A 325 19.21 3.40 0.91
C GLY A 325 19.53 3.03 2.36
N ARG A 326 19.15 1.83 2.83
CA ARG A 326 19.34 1.37 4.22
C ARG A 326 18.66 2.31 5.22
N LEU A 327 17.47 2.80 4.88
CA LEU A 327 16.80 3.86 5.64
C LEU A 327 15.28 3.70 5.70
N ILE A 328 14.68 4.46 6.60
CA ILE A 328 13.24 4.69 6.71
C ILE A 328 13.02 6.19 6.76
N ARG A 329 12.26 6.69 5.78
CA ARG A 329 11.78 8.08 5.78
C ARG A 329 10.56 8.21 6.68
N ARG A 330 10.46 9.34 7.39
CA ARG A 330 9.21 9.81 7.97
C ARG A 330 8.73 11.04 7.20
N ALA A 331 7.48 11.01 6.77
CA ALA A 331 6.84 12.09 6.03
C ALA A 331 5.61 12.61 6.78
N LYS A 332 5.54 13.94 6.94
CA LYS A 332 4.37 14.64 7.45
C LYS A 332 3.29 14.66 6.39
N VAL A 333 2.07 14.30 6.75
CA VAL A 333 0.88 14.48 5.91
C VAL A 333 0.21 15.78 6.31
N ARG A 334 0.19 16.78 5.42
CA ARG A 334 -0.53 18.04 5.64
C ARG A 334 -1.68 18.18 4.66
N VAL A 335 -2.78 18.78 5.09
CA VAL A 335 -3.93 19.09 4.23
C VAL A 335 -3.93 20.59 3.92
N GLU A 336 -3.83 20.93 2.65
CA GLU A 336 -3.77 22.29 2.13
C GLU A 336 -4.95 22.52 1.19
N ASN A 337 -5.99 23.22 1.67
CA ASN A 337 -7.23 23.42 0.92
C ASN A 337 -7.83 22.11 0.37
N GLY A 338 -7.78 21.03 1.16
CA GLY A 338 -8.26 19.69 0.79
C GLY A 338 -7.22 18.83 0.04
N LYS A 339 -6.11 19.41 -0.45
CA LYS A 339 -5.01 18.64 -1.06
C LYS A 339 -4.12 18.06 0.03
N LYS A 340 -3.88 16.75 0.01
CA LYS A 340 -2.87 16.13 0.89
C LYS A 340 -1.49 16.32 0.27
N VAL A 341 -0.55 16.83 1.06
CA VAL A 341 0.84 17.03 0.66
C VAL A 341 1.76 16.33 1.64
N LEU A 342 2.73 15.57 1.11
CA LEU A 342 3.77 14.93 1.89
C LEU A 342 5.00 15.84 2.00
N TYR A 343 5.46 16.03 3.23
CA TYR A 343 6.67 16.80 3.55
C TYR A 343 7.68 15.92 4.26
N ASN A 344 8.97 16.12 4.00
CA ASN A 344 10.02 15.51 4.82
C ASN A 344 9.85 15.98 6.28
N ALA A 345 9.90 15.04 7.23
CA ALA A 345 9.85 15.40 8.66
C ALA A 345 11.16 16.05 9.13
N TYR A 346 12.27 15.79 8.42
CA TYR A 346 13.60 16.27 8.73
C TYR A 346 14.26 16.84 7.48
N ASP A 347 15.07 17.88 7.65
CA ASP A 347 15.85 18.45 6.55
C ASP A 347 17.09 17.59 6.29
N GLU A 348 17.25 17.22 5.03
CA GLU A 348 18.25 16.31 4.52
C GLU A 348 18.49 15.03 5.35
N ALA A 349 17.61 14.58 6.25
CA ALA A 349 17.88 13.44 7.13
C ALA A 349 16.71 12.45 7.15
N GLU A 350 16.96 11.25 7.65
CA GLU A 350 15.97 10.18 7.70
C GLU A 350 15.58 9.86 9.12
N PHE A 351 14.37 9.31 9.31
CA PHE A 351 13.92 8.90 10.64
C PHE A 351 14.78 7.77 11.21
N MET A 352 15.17 6.83 10.35
CA MET A 352 16.11 5.78 10.70
C MET A 352 17.05 5.57 9.53
N ALA A 353 18.36 5.53 9.78
CA ALA A 353 19.36 5.19 8.78
C ALA A 353 20.42 4.26 9.37
N SER A 354 20.99 3.39 8.54
CA SER A 354 21.99 2.40 8.94
C SER A 354 23.25 2.48 8.08
N THR A 355 24.40 2.18 8.67
CA THR A 355 25.65 1.91 7.94
C THR A 355 25.89 0.44 7.64
N ASP A 356 25.04 -0.47 8.13
CA ASP A 356 25.08 -1.90 7.79
C ASP A 356 24.54 -2.12 6.37
N LEU A 357 25.40 -2.57 5.45
CA LEU A 357 25.01 -2.81 4.05
C LEU A 357 23.93 -3.90 3.89
N ASN A 358 23.79 -4.78 4.88
CA ASN A 358 22.82 -5.87 4.86
C ASN A 358 21.45 -5.47 5.43
N PHE A 359 21.31 -4.29 6.04
CA PHE A 359 20.01 -3.79 6.49
C PHE A 359 19.10 -3.47 5.29
N ARG A 360 18.06 -4.27 5.10
CA ARG A 360 17.09 -4.18 3.99
C ARG A 360 15.68 -4.08 4.54
N PRO A 361 15.25 -2.90 5.02
CA PRO A 361 13.90 -2.72 5.54
C PRO A 361 12.86 -2.90 4.40
N THR A 362 12.03 -3.93 4.50
CA THR A 362 11.01 -4.27 3.49
C THR A 362 9.60 -3.85 3.91
N GLN A 363 9.36 -3.64 5.20
CA GLN A 363 8.05 -3.19 5.68
C GLN A 363 8.16 -2.40 6.99
N ALA A 364 7.38 -1.34 7.09
CA ALA A 364 6.98 -0.69 8.33
C ALA A 364 5.55 -1.11 8.69
N LYS A 365 5.21 -1.21 9.98
CA LYS A 365 3.87 -1.61 10.42
C LYS A 365 3.51 -1.08 11.81
N THR A 366 2.29 -0.59 12.01
CA THR A 366 1.78 -0.28 13.35
C THR A 366 1.45 -1.58 14.07
N GLY A 367 2.07 -1.81 15.23
CA GLY A 367 1.85 -2.99 16.06
C GLY A 367 0.62 -2.88 16.97
N PRO A 368 0.14 -4.01 17.53
CA PRO A 368 -0.96 -4.01 18.50
C PRO A 368 -0.61 -3.28 19.80
N ASP A 369 0.67 -3.30 20.19
CA ASP A 369 1.21 -2.53 21.32
C ASP A 369 1.29 -1.02 21.03
N GLY A 370 0.90 -0.57 19.83
CA GLY A 370 0.89 0.85 19.45
C GLY A 370 2.25 1.42 19.06
N ALA A 371 3.28 0.59 18.92
CA ALA A 371 4.61 0.98 18.44
C ALA A 371 4.76 0.76 16.92
N LEU A 372 5.86 1.28 16.34
CA LEU A 372 6.20 1.07 14.93
C LEU A 372 7.16 -0.12 14.80
N TYR A 373 6.84 -1.07 13.93
CA TYR A 373 7.66 -2.23 13.64
C TYR A 373 8.34 -2.07 12.28
N VAL A 374 9.56 -2.61 12.17
CA VAL A 374 10.35 -2.64 10.94
C VAL A 374 10.74 -4.09 10.66
N VAL A 375 10.37 -4.58 9.49
CA VAL A 375 10.79 -5.88 8.95
C VAL A 375 12.03 -5.67 8.10
N ASP A 376 13.10 -6.37 8.43
CA ASP A 376 14.39 -6.34 7.76
C ASP A 376 14.70 -7.71 7.17
N MET A 377 14.80 -7.79 5.84
CA MET A 377 15.14 -9.05 5.16
C MET A 377 16.60 -9.47 5.40
N TYR A 378 17.42 -8.60 5.98
CA TYR A 378 18.82 -8.77 6.37
C TYR A 378 19.69 -9.58 5.40
N ARG A 379 20.01 -8.98 4.26
CA ARG A 379 20.69 -9.66 3.14
C ARG A 379 21.49 -8.73 2.23
N GLY A 380 22.37 -9.33 1.44
CA GLY A 380 23.25 -8.59 0.54
C GLY A 380 22.57 -8.13 -0.75
N ILE A 381 21.92 -9.00 -1.52
CA ILE A 381 21.21 -8.63 -2.76
C ILE A 381 19.75 -8.33 -2.43
N ILE A 382 19.17 -7.21 -2.87
CA ILE A 382 17.71 -6.98 -2.76
C ILE A 382 17.00 -7.03 -4.12
N GLN A 383 17.74 -6.90 -5.21
CA GLN A 383 17.24 -6.90 -6.59
C GLN A 383 17.07 -8.33 -7.14
N GLU A 384 16.08 -8.52 -8.00
CA GLU A 384 15.82 -9.76 -8.73
C GLU A 384 16.84 -9.97 -9.87
N SER A 385 16.95 -11.23 -10.31
CA SER A 385 17.96 -11.72 -11.27
C SER A 385 18.02 -10.95 -12.59
N ASN A 386 16.93 -10.35 -13.05
CA ASN A 386 16.89 -9.51 -14.24
C ASN A 386 17.82 -8.29 -14.13
N TRP A 387 18.07 -7.82 -12.91
CA TRP A 387 18.95 -6.68 -12.62
C TRP A 387 20.40 -7.12 -12.39
N THR A 388 20.65 -8.36 -11.97
CA THR A 388 21.98 -8.88 -11.63
C THR A 388 22.62 -9.75 -12.72
N ARG A 389 22.05 -9.77 -13.94
CA ARG A 389 22.59 -10.51 -15.10
C ARG A 389 24.04 -10.14 -15.43
N LYS A 390 24.74 -11.05 -16.11
CA LYS A 390 26.09 -10.76 -16.64
C LYS A 390 26.04 -9.52 -17.55
N GLY A 391 27.01 -8.63 -17.39
CA GLY A 391 27.07 -7.35 -18.10
C GLY A 391 26.23 -6.23 -17.47
N SER A 392 25.42 -6.50 -16.44
CA SER A 392 24.75 -5.44 -15.70
C SER A 392 25.75 -4.63 -14.85
N VAL A 393 25.43 -3.36 -14.60
CA VAL A 393 26.30 -2.44 -13.85
C VAL A 393 26.50 -2.90 -12.40
N ILE A 394 25.48 -3.55 -11.81
CA ILE A 394 25.47 -3.94 -10.40
C ILE A 394 26.23 -5.26 -10.13
N ARG A 395 26.28 -6.18 -11.10
CA ARG A 395 26.88 -7.51 -10.88
C ARG A 395 28.35 -7.47 -10.43
N PRO A 396 29.26 -6.67 -11.04
CA PRO A 396 30.64 -6.57 -10.56
C PRO A 396 30.75 -6.02 -9.13
N VAL A 397 29.79 -5.20 -8.69
CA VAL A 397 29.74 -4.70 -7.31
C VAL A 397 29.36 -5.82 -6.35
N ILE A 398 28.32 -6.60 -6.70
CA ILE A 398 27.87 -7.75 -5.91
C ILE A 398 29.02 -8.76 -5.75
N GLU A 399 29.68 -9.14 -6.84
CA GLU A 399 30.79 -10.11 -6.82
C GLU A 399 31.98 -9.59 -5.99
N ARG A 400 32.38 -8.32 -6.18
CA ARG A 400 33.47 -7.69 -5.42
C ARG A 400 33.20 -7.66 -3.92
N LYS A 401 31.96 -7.33 -3.54
CA LYS A 401 31.55 -7.24 -2.12
C LYS A 401 31.07 -8.57 -1.54
N GLY A 402 30.89 -9.61 -2.36
CA GLY A 402 30.33 -10.90 -1.93
C GLY A 402 28.89 -10.82 -1.42
N LEU A 403 28.08 -9.88 -1.92
CA LEU A 403 26.70 -9.66 -1.44
C LEU A 403 25.78 -10.86 -1.73
N ASP A 404 26.11 -11.66 -2.74
CA ASP A 404 25.43 -12.91 -3.10
C ASP A 404 25.53 -13.99 -2.01
N LYS A 405 26.54 -13.89 -1.14
CA LYS A 405 26.77 -14.84 -0.05
C LYS A 405 26.03 -14.46 1.24
N ASN A 406 25.48 -13.26 1.29
CA ASN A 406 24.75 -12.73 2.44
C ASN A 406 23.26 -13.03 2.27
N ILE A 407 22.88 -14.27 2.58
CA ILE A 407 21.53 -14.81 2.47
C ILE A 407 21.16 -15.55 3.78
N GLY A 408 19.90 -15.91 3.95
CA GLY A 408 19.49 -16.81 5.03
C GLY A 408 19.48 -16.19 6.43
N LYS A 409 19.23 -14.88 6.53
CA LYS A 409 19.07 -14.15 7.80
C LYS A 409 17.89 -13.19 7.72
N GLY A 410 17.47 -12.63 8.85
CA GLY A 410 16.30 -11.77 8.87
C GLY A 410 15.99 -11.25 10.27
N ARG A 411 15.44 -10.05 10.36
CA ARG A 411 15.20 -9.38 11.65
C ARG A 411 13.91 -8.60 11.66
N ILE A 412 13.32 -8.50 12.83
CA ILE A 412 12.16 -7.66 13.10
C ILE A 412 12.53 -6.76 14.28
N TYR A 413 12.37 -5.46 14.08
CA TYR A 413 12.64 -4.45 15.09
C TYR A 413 11.36 -3.74 15.51
N ARG A 414 11.32 -3.26 16.74
CA ARG A 414 10.31 -2.35 17.28
C ARG A 414 10.98 -1.01 17.59
N ILE A 415 10.36 0.08 17.17
CA ILE A 415 10.76 1.43 17.51
C ILE A 415 9.91 1.92 18.67
N VAL A 416 10.57 2.30 19.76
CA VAL A 416 9.95 2.81 20.99
C VAL A 416 10.48 4.20 21.32
N HIS A 417 9.82 4.90 22.23
CA HIS A 417 10.29 6.18 22.76
C HIS A 417 10.46 6.09 24.27
N GLU A 418 11.54 6.63 24.81
CA GLU A 418 11.92 6.42 26.22
C GLU A 418 10.95 7.01 27.24
N ASP A 419 10.18 8.02 26.84
CA ASP A 419 9.11 8.61 27.65
C ASP A 419 7.80 7.79 27.65
N ILE A 420 7.73 6.72 26.85
CA ILE A 420 6.48 6.00 26.57
C ILE A 420 6.65 4.50 26.85
N THR A 421 5.71 3.96 27.61
CA THR A 421 5.71 2.54 27.98
C THR A 421 4.92 1.70 26.97
N PRO A 422 5.42 0.53 26.57
CA PRO A 422 4.68 -0.41 25.73
C PRO A 422 3.34 -0.81 26.34
N ASP A 423 2.38 -1.15 25.49
CA ASP A 423 1.06 -1.60 25.92
C ASP A 423 1.02 -3.09 26.26
N LYS A 424 -0.08 -3.50 26.89
CA LYS A 424 -0.33 -4.92 27.17
C LYS A 424 -0.62 -5.69 25.87
N LYS A 425 -0.33 -6.99 25.90
CA LYS A 425 -0.71 -7.93 24.86
C LYS A 425 -2.23 -7.90 24.60
N PRO A 426 -2.68 -7.83 23.34
CA PRO A 426 -4.11 -7.85 23.01
C PRO A 426 -4.73 -9.24 23.23
N GLU A 427 -6.02 -9.28 23.55
CA GLU A 427 -6.81 -10.51 23.72
C GLU A 427 -8.20 -10.35 23.09
N LEU A 428 -8.27 -10.22 21.76
CA LEU A 428 -9.51 -9.91 21.05
C LEU A 428 -10.23 -11.13 20.45
N LEU A 429 -9.53 -12.23 20.13
CA LEU A 429 -10.16 -13.35 19.41
C LEU A 429 -11.27 -14.03 20.24
N GLY A 430 -11.03 -14.17 21.55
CA GLY A 430 -11.97 -14.80 22.49
C GLY A 430 -13.13 -13.92 22.95
N LYS A 431 -13.11 -12.61 22.64
CA LYS A 431 -14.17 -11.68 23.04
C LYS A 431 -15.45 -11.89 22.24
N LYS A 432 -16.60 -11.66 22.89
CA LYS A 432 -17.90 -11.55 22.23
C LYS A 432 -17.96 -10.28 21.39
N ALA A 433 -18.85 -10.23 20.42
CA ALA A 433 -19.04 -9.03 19.60
C ALA A 433 -19.37 -7.79 20.45
N SER A 434 -20.19 -7.93 21.50
CA SER A 434 -20.52 -6.84 22.43
C SER A 434 -19.31 -6.29 23.18
N GLU A 435 -18.35 -7.15 23.51
CA GLU A 435 -17.10 -6.73 24.17
C GLU A 435 -16.12 -6.10 23.19
N LEU A 436 -16.25 -6.36 21.88
CA LEU A 436 -15.40 -5.76 20.86
C LEU A 436 -15.81 -4.31 20.53
N VAL A 437 -17.06 -3.94 20.78
CA VAL A 437 -17.59 -2.59 20.51
C VAL A 437 -16.79 -1.50 21.23
N GLU A 438 -16.28 -1.79 22.44
CA GLU A 438 -15.49 -0.85 23.26
C GLU A 438 -14.21 -0.37 22.56
N TYR A 439 -13.68 -1.15 21.62
CA TYR A 439 -12.43 -0.88 20.91
C TYR A 439 -12.61 -0.04 19.63
N LEU A 440 -13.83 0.25 19.20
CA LEU A 440 -14.07 1.03 17.97
C LEU A 440 -13.58 2.48 18.07
N GLY A 441 -13.40 3.00 19.29
CA GLY A 441 -12.80 4.31 19.57
C GLY A 441 -11.39 4.27 20.18
N HIS A 442 -10.76 3.09 20.22
CA HIS A 442 -9.45 2.90 20.83
C HIS A 442 -8.39 3.81 20.18
N PRO A 443 -7.40 4.39 20.89
CA PRO A 443 -6.42 5.31 20.30
C PRO A 443 -5.53 4.66 19.23
N ASN A 444 -5.17 3.38 19.37
CA ASN A 444 -4.49 2.61 18.33
C ASN A 444 -5.46 2.16 17.21
N GLY A 445 -5.17 2.54 15.97
CA GLY A 445 -5.93 2.14 14.78
C GLY A 445 -5.98 0.63 14.54
N TRP A 446 -4.97 -0.13 14.99
CA TRP A 446 -4.98 -1.59 14.90
C TRP A 446 -6.16 -2.21 15.66
N TYR A 447 -6.45 -1.73 16.87
CA TYR A 447 -7.58 -2.22 17.67
C TYR A 447 -8.92 -1.89 17.01
N ARG A 448 -9.07 -0.66 16.50
CA ARG A 448 -10.32 -0.24 15.85
C ARG A 448 -10.64 -1.10 14.62
N ASN A 449 -9.66 -1.24 13.72
CA ASN A 449 -9.79 -2.08 12.52
C ASN A 449 -10.00 -3.56 12.87
N THR A 450 -9.29 -4.09 13.87
CA THR A 450 -9.41 -5.51 14.28
C THR A 450 -10.75 -5.79 14.94
N ALA A 451 -11.23 -4.92 15.83
CA ALA A 451 -12.54 -5.07 16.47
C ALA A 451 -13.69 -5.02 15.44
N GLN A 452 -13.69 -4.03 14.55
CA GLN A 452 -14.67 -3.96 13.44
C GLN A 452 -14.64 -5.24 12.60
N LYS A 453 -13.45 -5.69 12.18
CA LYS A 453 -13.27 -6.92 11.41
C LYS A 453 -13.84 -8.14 12.14
N LEU A 454 -13.50 -8.33 13.41
CA LEU A 454 -13.96 -9.47 14.22
C LEU A 454 -15.47 -9.44 14.46
N ILE A 455 -16.08 -8.28 14.72
CA ILE A 455 -17.55 -8.16 14.84
C ILE A 455 -18.24 -8.63 13.56
N ILE A 456 -17.74 -8.18 12.40
CA ILE A 456 -18.31 -8.54 11.09
C ILE A 456 -18.13 -10.02 10.77
N LEU A 457 -16.97 -10.60 11.09
CA LEU A 457 -16.70 -12.02 10.86
C LEU A 457 -17.55 -12.94 11.75
N LYS A 458 -17.77 -12.54 13.01
CA LYS A 458 -18.68 -13.25 13.93
C LYS A 458 -20.13 -13.20 13.45
N ASP A 459 -20.50 -12.15 12.72
CA ASP A 459 -21.85 -11.86 12.20
C ASP A 459 -22.91 -11.82 13.32
N ASP A 460 -22.53 -11.24 14.45
CA ASP A 460 -23.41 -11.13 15.61
C ASP A 460 -24.31 -9.90 15.48
N GLN A 461 -25.56 -10.12 15.09
CA GLN A 461 -26.54 -9.05 14.87
C GLN A 461 -27.04 -8.43 16.19
N THR A 462 -26.73 -9.02 17.36
CA THR A 462 -27.22 -8.52 18.66
C THR A 462 -26.60 -7.19 19.08
N VAL A 463 -25.45 -6.81 18.52
CA VAL A 463 -24.77 -5.53 18.81
C VAL A 463 -25.31 -4.34 18.01
N ILE A 464 -26.24 -4.56 17.06
CA ILE A 464 -26.79 -3.48 16.22
C ILE A 464 -27.37 -2.32 17.03
N PRO A 465 -28.18 -2.54 18.09
CA PRO A 465 -28.70 -1.43 18.89
C PRO A 465 -27.59 -0.56 19.49
N GLU A 466 -26.58 -1.18 20.10
CA GLU A 466 -25.43 -0.49 20.70
C GLU A 466 -24.60 0.26 19.65
N LEU A 467 -24.36 -0.34 18.48
CA LEU A 467 -23.67 0.34 17.38
C LEU A 467 -24.46 1.55 16.86
N LYS A 468 -25.80 1.47 16.82
CA LYS A 468 -26.65 2.61 16.45
C LYS A 468 -26.60 3.72 17.50
N GLU A 469 -26.58 3.36 18.79
CA GLU A 469 -26.42 4.32 19.87
C GLU A 469 -25.09 5.07 19.73
N ILE A 470 -23.97 4.35 19.59
CA ILE A 470 -22.65 4.96 19.38
C ILE A 470 -22.66 5.87 18.15
N ALA A 471 -23.20 5.41 17.02
CA ALA A 471 -23.27 6.21 15.80
C ALA A 471 -24.13 7.48 15.98
N LEU A 472 -25.22 7.43 16.75
CA LEU A 472 -26.06 8.60 17.02
C LEU A 472 -25.39 9.60 17.96
N ASP A 473 -24.91 9.14 19.10
CA ASP A 473 -24.23 9.95 20.10
C ASP A 473 -23.47 9.05 21.08
N ASN A 474 -22.19 9.37 21.28
CA ASN A 474 -21.32 8.71 22.25
C ASN A 474 -20.70 9.71 23.24
N SER A 475 -21.16 10.96 23.20
CA SER A 475 -20.71 12.04 24.06
C SER A 475 -21.63 12.15 25.29
N SER A 476 -21.23 11.51 26.39
CA SER A 476 -21.82 11.78 27.70
C SER A 476 -20.90 12.68 28.52
N ILE A 477 -21.47 13.45 29.46
CA ILE A 477 -20.69 14.21 30.47
C ILE A 477 -19.68 13.31 31.19
N TRP A 478 -19.99 12.02 31.37
CA TRP A 478 -19.09 11.07 32.02
C TRP A 478 -17.96 10.63 31.08
N THR A 479 -18.23 10.48 29.78
CA THR A 479 -17.22 10.12 28.77
C THR A 479 -16.16 11.24 28.64
N SER A 480 -16.59 12.50 28.62
CA SER A 480 -15.67 13.64 28.53
C SER A 480 -14.87 13.90 29.82
N LEU A 481 -15.32 13.39 30.97
CA LEU A 481 -14.64 13.53 32.25
C LEU A 481 -13.67 12.37 32.57
N PHE A 482 -13.89 11.18 32.02
CA PHE A 482 -13.17 9.96 32.42
C PHE A 482 -12.52 9.17 31.28
N ASP A 483 -12.80 9.48 30.01
CA ASP A 483 -12.31 8.73 28.84
C ASP A 483 -11.72 9.68 27.79
N THR A 484 -10.75 10.50 28.21
CA THR A 484 -10.12 11.55 27.38
C THR A 484 -9.26 11.01 26.24
N ASP A 485 -8.92 9.72 26.28
CA ASP A 485 -8.02 9.08 25.32
C ASP A 485 -8.77 8.47 24.12
N LYS A 486 -10.10 8.43 24.16
CA LYS A 486 -10.93 7.96 23.03
C LYS A 486 -11.24 9.08 22.06
N ASP A 487 -11.03 8.78 20.78
CA ASP A 487 -11.55 9.59 19.69
C ASP A 487 -13.01 9.20 19.44
N LEU A 488 -13.93 9.99 19.99
CA LEU A 488 -15.36 9.72 19.88
C LEU A 488 -15.86 9.84 18.45
N GLY A 489 -15.31 10.75 17.65
CA GLY A 489 -15.66 10.91 16.25
C GLY A 489 -15.29 9.68 15.41
N ILE A 490 -14.06 9.17 15.58
CA ILE A 490 -13.64 7.95 14.89
C ILE A 490 -14.43 6.72 15.35
N ALA A 491 -14.85 6.67 16.62
CA ALA A 491 -15.72 5.61 17.12
C ALA A 491 -17.07 5.59 16.40
N ARG A 492 -17.68 6.77 16.14
CA ARG A 492 -18.90 6.88 15.33
C ARG A 492 -18.68 6.42 13.90
N VAL A 493 -17.54 6.79 13.29
CA VAL A 493 -17.14 6.33 11.95
C VAL A 493 -17.05 4.81 11.89
N HIS A 494 -16.33 4.18 12.82
CA HIS A 494 -16.20 2.73 12.89
C HIS A 494 -17.56 2.05 13.18
N ALA A 495 -18.41 2.62 14.02
CA ALA A 495 -19.75 2.08 14.26
C ALA A 495 -20.62 2.08 12.99
N LEU A 496 -20.59 3.18 12.22
CA LEU A 496 -21.28 3.28 10.93
C LEU A 496 -20.78 2.24 9.91
N TRP A 497 -19.47 2.06 9.79
CA TRP A 497 -18.91 1.02 8.91
C TRP A 497 -19.14 -0.39 9.43
N THR A 498 -19.17 -0.61 10.74
CA THR A 498 -19.51 -1.92 11.33
C THR A 498 -20.96 -2.29 11.02
N LEU A 499 -21.89 -1.34 11.15
CA LEU A 499 -23.29 -1.51 10.74
C LEU A 499 -23.40 -1.89 9.25
N GLU A 500 -22.69 -1.19 8.37
CA GLU A 500 -22.64 -1.54 6.93
C GLU A 500 -22.10 -2.96 6.72
N GLY A 501 -21.03 -3.34 7.44
CA GLY A 501 -20.44 -4.67 7.39
C GLY A 501 -21.42 -5.78 7.78
N LEU A 502 -22.23 -5.53 8.80
CA LEU A 502 -23.34 -6.40 9.25
C LEU A 502 -24.59 -6.34 8.35
N GLY A 503 -24.57 -5.52 7.29
CA GLY A 503 -25.66 -5.39 6.32
C GLY A 503 -26.74 -4.37 6.68
N VAL A 504 -26.49 -3.52 7.68
CA VAL A 504 -27.40 -2.47 8.12
C VAL A 504 -27.01 -1.12 7.53
N VAL A 505 -27.77 -0.67 6.53
CA VAL A 505 -27.65 0.68 5.94
C VAL A 505 -28.93 1.46 6.24
N ASP A 506 -28.94 2.16 7.37
CA ASP A 506 -30.14 2.83 7.90
C ASP A 506 -30.22 4.29 7.40
N LYS A 507 -31.21 4.57 6.54
CA LYS A 507 -31.43 5.92 5.96
C LYS A 507 -31.67 6.98 7.04
N GLY A 508 -32.41 6.65 8.10
CA GLY A 508 -32.74 7.61 9.17
C GLY A 508 -31.49 8.00 9.95
N LEU A 509 -30.68 7.01 10.32
CA LEU A 509 -29.39 7.22 10.97
C LEU A 509 -28.44 8.03 10.09
N ILE A 510 -28.28 7.66 8.81
CA ILE A 510 -27.41 8.38 7.86
C ILE A 510 -27.82 9.85 7.75
N LYS A 511 -29.13 10.12 7.63
CA LYS A 511 -29.64 11.51 7.59
C LYS A 511 -29.31 12.29 8.86
N ALA A 512 -29.46 11.66 10.03
CA ALA A 512 -29.11 12.30 11.30
C ALA A 512 -27.61 12.64 11.40
N LYS A 513 -26.75 11.92 10.67
CA LYS A 513 -25.30 12.12 10.65
C LYS A 513 -24.81 13.16 9.66
N PHE A 514 -25.66 13.65 8.76
CA PHE A 514 -25.30 14.76 7.88
C PHE A 514 -25.08 16.09 8.63
N THR A 515 -25.52 16.21 9.88
CA THR A 515 -25.32 17.40 10.70
C THR A 515 -24.42 17.13 11.91
N ASP A 516 -23.67 16.02 11.89
CA ASP A 516 -22.71 15.70 12.95
C ASP A 516 -21.62 16.78 13.03
N GLU A 517 -21.15 17.11 14.23
CA GLU A 517 -20.10 18.12 14.43
C GLU A 517 -18.78 17.71 13.79
N ASP A 518 -18.49 16.40 13.78
CA ASP A 518 -17.24 15.87 13.25
C ASP A 518 -17.36 15.67 11.73
N PRO A 519 -16.52 16.36 10.92
CA PRO A 519 -16.57 16.22 9.46
C PRO A 519 -16.31 14.78 9.00
N ARG A 520 -15.53 13.98 9.73
CA ARG A 520 -15.26 12.56 9.41
C ARG A 520 -16.52 11.72 9.45
N VAL A 521 -17.44 12.04 10.37
CA VAL A 521 -18.74 11.37 10.48
C VAL A 521 -19.65 11.81 9.33
N ARG A 522 -19.68 13.11 9.00
CA ARG A 522 -20.44 13.62 7.85
C ARG A 522 -19.97 12.99 6.53
N LEU A 523 -18.65 12.93 6.30
CA LEU A 523 -18.01 12.25 5.18
C LEU A 523 -18.47 10.79 5.07
N THR A 524 -18.42 10.06 6.18
CA THR A 524 -18.85 8.65 6.24
C THR A 524 -20.34 8.50 5.93
N ALA A 525 -21.19 9.37 6.47
CA ALA A 525 -22.62 9.37 6.18
C ALA A 525 -22.90 9.63 4.69
N ILE A 526 -22.17 10.55 4.05
CA ILE A 526 -22.29 10.81 2.60
C ILE A 526 -21.95 9.53 1.82
N ARG A 527 -20.82 8.86 2.12
CA ARG A 527 -20.42 7.61 1.46
C ARG A 527 -21.45 6.50 1.63
N LEU A 528 -21.99 6.31 2.83
CA LEU A 528 -23.04 5.31 3.09
C LEU A 528 -24.38 5.66 2.42
N SER A 529 -24.61 6.93 2.10
CA SER A 529 -25.84 7.38 1.43
C SER A 529 -25.89 7.03 -0.06
N GLU A 530 -24.76 6.64 -0.66
CA GLU A 530 -24.62 6.42 -2.11
C GLU A 530 -25.57 5.34 -2.65
N THR A 531 -25.91 4.34 -1.84
CA THR A 531 -26.90 3.32 -2.26
C THR A 531 -28.31 3.89 -2.46
N PHE A 532 -28.64 5.00 -1.81
CA PHE A 532 -29.90 5.71 -1.98
C PHE A 532 -29.81 6.73 -3.12
N LEU A 533 -28.65 7.36 -3.32
CA LEU A 533 -28.40 8.20 -4.50
C LEU A 533 -28.55 7.43 -5.81
N LYS A 534 -28.07 6.18 -5.87
CA LYS A 534 -28.27 5.27 -7.01
C LYS A 534 -29.74 5.01 -7.34
N LYS A 535 -30.64 5.24 -6.38
CA LYS A 535 -32.10 5.09 -6.49
C LYS A 535 -32.81 6.44 -6.61
N ASP A 536 -32.06 7.52 -6.84
CA ASP A 536 -32.54 8.90 -6.95
C ASP A 536 -33.42 9.35 -5.76
N ASP A 537 -33.04 8.96 -4.54
CA ASP A 537 -33.75 9.34 -3.32
C ASP A 537 -33.69 10.85 -3.07
N THR A 538 -34.85 11.50 -3.05
CA THR A 538 -34.97 12.96 -2.97
C THR A 538 -34.58 13.54 -1.62
N ASP A 539 -34.76 12.78 -0.53
CA ASP A 539 -34.43 13.28 0.80
C ASP A 539 -32.91 13.32 1.00
N ILE A 540 -32.22 12.28 0.54
CA ILE A 540 -30.77 12.24 0.55
C ILE A 540 -30.22 13.35 -0.33
N PHE A 541 -30.79 13.53 -1.53
CA PHE A 541 -30.38 14.60 -2.43
C PHE A 541 -30.49 15.99 -1.79
N ALA A 542 -31.62 16.32 -1.14
CA ALA A 542 -31.81 17.61 -0.47
C ALA A 542 -30.80 17.84 0.67
N ALA A 543 -30.44 16.78 1.40
CA ALA A 543 -29.39 16.87 2.41
C ALA A 543 -28.01 17.14 1.79
N LEU A 544 -27.67 16.46 0.69
CA LEU A 544 -26.41 16.70 -0.02
C LEU A 544 -26.31 18.10 -0.63
N GLU A 545 -27.42 18.69 -1.08
CA GLU A 545 -27.46 20.09 -1.53
C GLU A 545 -27.12 21.08 -0.41
N THR A 546 -27.43 20.74 0.84
CA THR A 546 -27.01 21.53 2.00
C THR A 546 -25.52 21.33 2.28
N LEU A 547 -25.06 20.07 2.28
CA LEU A 547 -23.65 19.70 2.50
C LEU A 547 -22.70 20.15 1.40
N SER A 548 -23.19 20.47 0.20
CA SER A 548 -22.36 21.02 -0.88
C SER A 548 -21.81 22.42 -0.56
N LYS A 549 -22.22 23.00 0.57
CA LYS A 549 -21.81 24.31 1.11
C LYS A 549 -21.26 24.18 2.52
N ASP A 550 -20.83 22.97 2.92
CA ASP A 550 -20.23 22.71 4.23
C ASP A 550 -18.98 23.59 4.44
N GLN A 551 -18.69 23.90 5.69
CA GLN A 551 -17.50 24.68 6.05
C GLN A 551 -16.21 23.87 5.85
N ASP A 552 -16.31 22.55 5.95
CA ASP A 552 -15.22 21.64 5.71
C ASP A 552 -15.13 21.28 4.22
N ILE A 553 -13.98 21.58 3.61
CA ILE A 553 -13.76 21.39 2.18
C ILE A 553 -13.76 19.91 1.77
N ASP A 554 -13.35 19.00 2.65
CA ASP A 554 -13.36 17.58 2.37
C ASP A 554 -14.81 17.07 2.30
N VAL A 555 -15.70 17.62 3.14
CA VAL A 555 -17.14 17.30 3.07
C VAL A 555 -17.73 17.73 1.73
N VAL A 556 -17.43 18.95 1.27
CA VAL A 556 -17.84 19.42 -0.06
C VAL A 556 -17.28 18.52 -1.16
N ASN A 557 -16.00 18.16 -1.08
CA ASN A 557 -15.34 17.27 -2.02
C ASN A 557 -16.01 15.88 -2.07
N GLN A 558 -16.36 15.31 -0.92
CA GLN A 558 -17.05 14.03 -0.84
C GLN A 558 -18.46 14.09 -1.41
N VAL A 559 -19.19 15.20 -1.24
CA VAL A 559 -20.47 15.42 -1.95
C VAL A 559 -20.24 15.37 -3.46
N ALA A 560 -19.25 16.11 -3.98
CA ALA A 560 -18.92 16.09 -5.40
C ALA A 560 -18.61 14.68 -5.92
N LEU A 561 -17.77 13.92 -5.18
CA LEU A 561 -17.45 12.53 -5.51
C LEU A 561 -18.68 11.62 -5.53
N SER A 562 -19.58 11.75 -4.55
CA SER A 562 -20.73 10.84 -4.37
C SER A 562 -21.86 11.09 -5.37
N LEU A 563 -22.01 12.33 -5.84
CA LEU A 563 -23.03 12.70 -6.82
C LEU A 563 -22.89 11.96 -8.16
N ARG A 564 -21.71 11.39 -8.48
CA ARG A 564 -21.51 10.53 -9.66
C ARG A 564 -22.47 9.35 -9.74
N TYR A 565 -22.99 8.91 -8.59
CA TYR A 565 -23.87 7.76 -8.50
C TYR A 565 -25.34 8.08 -8.79
N SER A 566 -25.73 9.36 -8.86
CA SER A 566 -27.07 9.76 -9.27
C SER A 566 -27.10 10.12 -10.76
N LYS A 567 -28.14 9.68 -11.46
CA LYS A 567 -28.36 10.02 -12.88
C LYS A 567 -29.32 11.21 -13.05
N ALA A 568 -29.82 11.76 -11.95
CA ALA A 568 -30.78 12.84 -11.96
C ALA A 568 -30.17 14.13 -12.54
N LYS A 569 -30.95 14.86 -13.35
CA LYS A 569 -30.56 16.17 -13.89
C LYS A 569 -30.12 17.14 -12.78
N LYS A 570 -30.79 17.09 -11.63
CA LYS A 570 -30.48 17.92 -10.46
C LYS A 570 -29.07 17.63 -9.90
N ALA A 571 -28.59 16.39 -9.95
CA ALA A 571 -27.23 16.06 -9.53
C ALA A 571 -26.18 16.72 -10.44
N THR A 572 -26.41 16.72 -11.75
CA THR A 572 -25.58 17.47 -12.71
C THR A 572 -25.62 18.98 -12.46
N GLU A 573 -26.79 19.54 -12.15
CA GLU A 573 -26.95 20.96 -11.82
C GLU A 573 -26.21 21.33 -10.52
N LEU A 574 -26.30 20.48 -9.49
CA LEU A 574 -25.60 20.67 -8.23
C LEU A 574 -24.08 20.56 -8.41
N LEU A 575 -23.58 19.58 -9.16
CA LEU A 575 -22.16 19.47 -9.50
C LEU A 575 -21.65 20.74 -10.19
N LYS A 576 -22.40 21.32 -11.12
CA LYS A 576 -22.04 22.60 -11.76
C LYS A 576 -22.02 23.75 -10.76
N SER A 577 -23.01 23.81 -9.86
CA SER A 577 -23.00 24.83 -8.79
C SER A 577 -21.78 24.69 -7.87
N ILE A 578 -21.34 23.47 -7.57
CA ILE A 578 -20.10 23.23 -6.80
C ILE A 578 -18.89 23.69 -7.62
N GLN A 579 -18.82 23.34 -8.91
CA GLN A 579 -17.74 23.79 -9.79
C GLN A 579 -17.62 25.31 -9.85
N ASP A 580 -18.74 26.02 -9.91
CA ASP A 580 -18.75 27.49 -9.99
C ASP A 580 -18.32 28.12 -8.66
N ALA A 581 -18.71 27.53 -7.52
CA ALA A 581 -18.38 28.05 -6.19
C ALA A 581 -16.93 27.74 -5.75
N TYR A 582 -16.35 26.65 -6.25
CA TYR A 582 -15.03 26.14 -5.85
C TYR A 582 -14.09 25.99 -7.05
N ALA A 583 -14.22 26.85 -8.06
CA ALA A 583 -13.47 26.79 -9.31
C ALA A 583 -11.94 26.83 -9.11
N ASP A 584 -11.47 27.54 -8.09
CA ASP A 584 -10.06 27.67 -7.75
C ASP A 584 -9.55 26.55 -6.82
N ASN A 585 -10.44 25.70 -6.30
CA ASN A 585 -10.04 24.53 -5.52
C ASN A 585 -9.76 23.36 -6.46
N GLU A 586 -8.48 22.97 -6.55
CA GLU A 586 -7.99 21.92 -7.43
C GLU A 586 -8.69 20.57 -7.18
N ILE A 587 -8.81 20.16 -5.91
CA ILE A 587 -9.34 18.86 -5.50
C ILE A 587 -10.84 18.76 -5.78
N VAL A 588 -11.61 19.76 -5.36
CA VAL A 588 -13.06 19.80 -5.61
C VAL A 588 -13.34 19.88 -7.10
N SER A 589 -12.61 20.71 -7.84
CA SER A 589 -12.74 20.81 -9.30
C SER A 589 -12.42 19.50 -10.01
N HIS A 590 -11.40 18.76 -9.57
CA HIS A 590 -11.13 17.41 -10.07
C HIS A 590 -12.32 16.48 -9.83
N SER A 591 -12.79 16.39 -8.59
CA SER A 591 -13.92 15.53 -8.21
C SER A 591 -15.19 15.84 -8.98
N VAL A 592 -15.49 17.12 -9.23
CA VAL A 592 -16.63 17.52 -10.06
C VAL A 592 -16.43 17.08 -11.51
N LYS A 593 -15.26 17.34 -12.11
CA LYS A 593 -14.96 16.92 -13.49
C LYS A 593 -15.11 15.42 -13.66
N GLU A 594 -14.53 14.62 -12.76
CA GLU A 594 -14.65 13.16 -12.80
C GLU A 594 -16.11 12.70 -12.61
N SER A 595 -16.86 13.34 -11.72
CA SER A 595 -18.26 12.97 -11.45
C SER A 595 -19.24 13.41 -12.55
N LEU A 596 -18.86 14.42 -13.36
CA LEU A 596 -19.60 14.84 -14.55
C LEU A 596 -19.29 13.99 -15.79
N LYS A 597 -18.20 13.21 -15.79
CA LYS A 597 -17.96 12.25 -16.87
C LYS A 597 -19.12 11.27 -16.86
N LYS A 598 -19.89 11.25 -17.95
CA LYS A 598 -20.85 10.17 -18.20
C LYS A 598 -20.06 8.86 -18.20
N ASP A 599 -20.64 7.79 -17.66
CA ASP A 599 -20.10 6.42 -17.66
C ASP A 599 -19.56 6.04 -19.05
N ASP A 600 -18.33 6.44 -19.32
CA ASP A 600 -17.58 6.13 -20.50
C ASP A 600 -16.38 5.35 -19.97
N SER A 601 -16.71 4.18 -19.41
CA SER A 601 -15.69 3.24 -18.95
C SER A 601 -14.69 3.10 -20.11
N LYS A 602 -13.41 3.27 -19.83
CA LYS A 602 -12.34 3.04 -20.82
C LYS A 602 -12.52 1.66 -21.45
N LEU A 603 -13.08 0.71 -20.70
CA LEU A 603 -13.52 -0.59 -21.21
C LEU A 603 -14.68 -0.52 -22.22
N ALA A 604 -15.71 0.30 -22.00
CA ALA A 604 -16.77 0.55 -22.98
C ALA A 604 -16.24 1.25 -24.24
N GLN A 605 -15.39 2.28 -24.08
CA GLN A 605 -14.71 2.94 -25.20
C GLN A 605 -13.85 1.96 -25.98
N LEU A 606 -13.10 1.09 -25.28
CA LEU A 606 -12.32 0.02 -25.90
C LEU A 606 -13.23 -0.95 -26.65
N LYS A 607 -14.31 -1.45 -26.02
CA LYS A 607 -15.30 -2.34 -26.64
C LYS A 607 -15.93 -1.71 -27.89
N ALA A 608 -16.22 -0.41 -27.87
CA ALA A 608 -16.71 0.34 -29.01
C ALA A 608 -15.64 0.45 -30.12
N ARG A 609 -14.39 0.81 -29.77
CA ARG A 609 -13.26 0.90 -30.71
C ARG A 609 -12.98 -0.42 -31.43
N ILE A 610 -13.11 -1.55 -30.73
CA ILE A 610 -12.83 -2.88 -31.29
C ILE A 610 -14.08 -3.56 -31.88
N SER A 611 -15.24 -2.89 -31.88
CA SER A 611 -16.54 -3.47 -32.25
C SER A 611 -16.57 -4.09 -33.65
N ASN A 612 -15.77 -3.59 -34.59
CA ASN A 612 -15.69 -4.11 -35.96
C ASN A 612 -14.61 -5.19 -36.16
N ARG A 613 -13.83 -5.54 -35.13
CA ARG A 613 -12.77 -6.56 -35.22
C ARG A 613 -13.31 -8.00 -35.13
N PRO A 614 -12.58 -9.01 -35.64
CA PRO A 614 -12.92 -10.42 -35.46
C PRO A 614 -13.06 -10.82 -33.98
N LEU A 615 -13.94 -11.79 -33.66
CA LEU A 615 -14.24 -12.19 -32.28
C LEU A 615 -12.99 -12.64 -31.50
N GLY A 616 -12.13 -13.46 -32.11
CA GLY A 616 -10.90 -13.91 -31.46
C GLY A 616 -9.93 -12.77 -31.13
N GLU A 617 -9.87 -11.75 -31.99
CA GLU A 617 -9.06 -10.56 -31.75
C GLU A 617 -9.67 -9.67 -30.65
N LYS A 618 -10.99 -9.50 -30.64
CA LYS A 618 -11.68 -8.77 -29.56
C LYS A 618 -11.38 -9.38 -28.20
N GLN A 619 -11.51 -10.71 -28.07
CA GLN A 619 -11.22 -11.41 -26.82
C GLN A 619 -9.75 -11.27 -26.40
N SER A 620 -8.82 -11.37 -27.36
CA SER A 620 -7.39 -11.12 -27.15
C SER A 620 -7.14 -9.72 -26.60
N ILE A 621 -7.74 -8.69 -27.21
CA ILE A 621 -7.61 -7.29 -26.77
C ILE A 621 -8.18 -7.08 -25.38
N LEU A 622 -9.32 -7.69 -25.05
CA LEU A 622 -9.95 -7.54 -23.73
C LEU A 622 -9.11 -8.19 -22.62
N ARG A 623 -8.57 -9.40 -22.84
CA ARG A 623 -7.60 -10.01 -21.90
C ARG A 623 -6.30 -9.21 -21.81
N GLY A 624 -5.88 -8.62 -22.92
CA GLY A 624 -4.72 -7.74 -22.99
C GLY A 624 -4.88 -6.45 -22.21
N TYR A 625 -6.08 -5.86 -22.21
CA TYR A 625 -6.42 -4.69 -21.40
C TYR A 625 -6.22 -4.96 -19.91
N ASP A 626 -6.72 -6.09 -19.42
CA ASP A 626 -6.56 -6.49 -18.01
C ASP A 626 -5.09 -6.74 -17.68
N SER A 627 -4.39 -7.50 -18.53
CA SER A 627 -2.98 -7.84 -18.33
C SER A 627 -2.07 -6.60 -18.34
N TYR A 628 -2.34 -5.64 -19.24
CA TYR A 628 -1.61 -4.37 -19.32
C TYR A 628 -1.79 -3.56 -18.03
N LYS A 629 -3.03 -3.44 -17.55
CA LYS A 629 -3.35 -2.68 -16.32
C LYS A 629 -2.72 -3.28 -15.07
N GLN A 630 -2.38 -4.56 -15.09
CA GLN A 630 -1.79 -5.25 -13.95
C GLN A 630 -0.27 -5.16 -13.88
N LEU A 631 0.43 -4.92 -15.01
CA LEU A 631 1.89 -5.02 -15.05
C LEU A 631 2.57 -3.87 -15.82
N CYS A 632 2.01 -3.44 -16.93
CA CYS A 632 2.66 -2.46 -17.81
C CYS A 632 2.34 -1.01 -17.42
N ILE A 633 1.22 -0.79 -16.72
CA ILE A 633 0.68 0.54 -16.40
C ILE A 633 1.64 1.40 -15.55
N THR A 634 2.44 0.78 -14.68
CA THR A 634 3.33 1.51 -13.74
C THR A 634 4.47 2.23 -14.45
N CYS A 635 4.82 1.81 -15.67
CA CYS A 635 5.88 2.44 -16.47
C CYS A 635 5.32 3.16 -17.70
N HIS A 636 4.29 2.60 -18.36
CA HIS A 636 3.75 3.12 -19.63
C HIS A 636 2.45 3.93 -19.48
N GLY A 637 1.90 4.02 -18.27
CA GLY A 637 0.68 4.79 -17.98
C GLY A 637 -0.60 4.13 -18.49
N PRO A 638 -1.79 4.58 -18.04
CA PRO A 638 -3.08 3.99 -18.41
C PRO A 638 -3.49 4.21 -19.88
N ASP A 639 -2.86 5.17 -20.55
CA ASP A 639 -3.15 5.63 -21.90
C ASP A 639 -2.00 5.40 -22.89
N LEU A 640 -0.96 4.67 -22.47
CA LEU A 640 0.23 4.33 -23.24
C LEU A 640 1.15 5.53 -23.55
N ALA A 641 0.91 6.70 -22.94
CA ALA A 641 1.71 7.90 -23.16
C ALA A 641 3.05 7.90 -22.41
N GLY A 642 3.24 6.96 -21.46
CA GLY A 642 4.34 6.97 -20.50
C GLY A 642 3.92 7.59 -19.17
N VAL A 643 4.63 7.24 -18.10
CA VAL A 643 4.49 7.89 -16.78
C VAL A 643 5.58 8.95 -16.65
N PRO A 644 5.24 10.22 -16.43
CA PRO A 644 6.24 11.26 -16.20
C PRO A 644 6.90 11.09 -14.83
N THR A 645 8.21 11.30 -14.77
CA THR A 645 8.96 11.55 -13.55
C THR A 645 8.80 13.02 -13.14
N GLU A 646 9.16 13.36 -11.90
CA GLU A 646 9.00 14.74 -11.37
C GLU A 646 9.82 15.78 -12.16
N ASP A 647 10.93 15.38 -12.81
CA ASP A 647 11.72 16.23 -13.71
C ASP A 647 11.13 16.34 -15.14
N GLY A 648 9.96 15.76 -15.38
CA GLY A 648 9.26 15.80 -16.66
C GLY A 648 9.77 14.81 -17.71
N ALA A 649 10.80 13.99 -17.40
CA ALA A 649 11.17 12.86 -18.24
C ALA A 649 10.09 11.76 -18.18
N LEU A 650 10.16 10.76 -19.06
CA LEU A 650 9.27 9.60 -18.98
C LEU A 650 10.05 8.39 -18.44
N ILE A 651 9.41 7.62 -17.56
CA ILE A 651 9.96 6.36 -17.03
C ILE A 651 10.20 5.35 -18.15
N ALA A 652 9.28 5.30 -19.12
CA ALA A 652 9.36 4.47 -20.30
C ALA A 652 8.84 5.25 -21.51
N PRO A 653 9.26 4.91 -22.75
CA PRO A 653 8.81 5.63 -23.93
C PRO A 653 7.29 5.49 -24.13
N SER A 654 6.69 6.51 -24.76
CA SER A 654 5.32 6.44 -25.24
C SER A 654 5.17 5.28 -26.24
N LEU A 655 4.11 4.49 -26.05
CA LEU A 655 3.72 3.41 -26.96
C LEU A 655 2.68 3.89 -27.98
N ILE A 656 2.18 5.12 -27.87
CA ILE A 656 1.27 5.73 -28.84
C ILE A 656 2.06 6.25 -30.04
N GLY A 657 1.66 5.83 -31.25
CA GLY A 657 2.30 6.20 -32.51
C GLY A 657 3.70 5.61 -32.73
N SER A 658 4.25 4.87 -31.76
CA SER A 658 5.61 4.32 -31.83
C SER A 658 5.77 3.37 -33.01
N ALA A 659 6.79 3.58 -33.84
CA ALA A 659 7.04 2.75 -35.03
C ALA A 659 7.26 1.27 -34.67
N ARG A 660 7.80 0.99 -33.48
CA ARG A 660 7.98 -0.37 -32.94
C ARG A 660 6.64 -1.04 -32.62
N VAL A 661 5.66 -0.27 -32.15
CA VAL A 661 4.31 -0.77 -31.85
C VAL A 661 3.50 -0.96 -33.12
N VAL A 662 3.54 -0.02 -34.07
CA VAL A 662 2.77 -0.14 -35.33
C VAL A 662 3.43 -1.06 -36.37
N GLY A 663 4.75 -1.21 -36.32
CA GLY A 663 5.58 -1.99 -37.24
C GLY A 663 5.48 -3.51 -37.08
N ASP A 664 6.62 -4.20 -37.23
CA ASP A 664 6.66 -5.66 -37.28
C ASP A 664 6.22 -6.33 -35.97
N LYS A 665 5.26 -7.26 -36.09
CA LYS A 665 4.69 -7.97 -34.93
C LYS A 665 5.71 -8.91 -34.28
N GLY A 666 6.66 -9.45 -35.06
CA GLY A 666 7.71 -10.33 -34.57
C GLY A 666 8.75 -9.58 -33.75
N THR A 667 9.24 -8.44 -34.25
CA THR A 667 10.13 -7.51 -33.53
C THR A 667 9.49 -7.06 -32.23
N LEU A 668 8.24 -6.60 -32.27
CA LEU A 668 7.50 -6.22 -31.06
C LEU A 668 7.35 -7.38 -30.07
N SER A 669 7.12 -8.60 -30.56
CA SER A 669 7.07 -9.80 -29.72
C SER A 669 8.42 -10.10 -29.06
N LYS A 670 9.54 -9.93 -29.78
CA LYS A 670 10.90 -10.10 -29.24
C LYS A 670 11.22 -9.09 -28.14
N ILE A 671 10.80 -7.84 -28.32
CA ILE A 671 10.92 -6.80 -27.29
C ILE A 671 10.19 -7.23 -26.01
N LEU A 672 8.92 -7.64 -26.08
CA LEU A 672 8.18 -8.02 -24.87
C LEU A 672 8.72 -9.32 -24.23
N LEU A 673 9.20 -10.27 -25.03
CA LEU A 673 9.77 -11.52 -24.53
C LEU A 673 11.11 -11.32 -23.82
N ASN A 674 12.08 -10.70 -24.47
CA ASN A 674 13.46 -10.63 -23.98
C ASN A 674 13.80 -9.29 -23.30
N GLY A 675 12.90 -8.30 -23.39
CA GLY A 675 13.13 -6.93 -22.92
C GLY A 675 13.97 -6.10 -23.90
N LEU A 676 14.19 -4.84 -23.55
CA LEU A 676 14.90 -3.86 -24.37
C LEU A 676 15.81 -2.98 -23.49
N ILE A 677 17.01 -2.69 -23.96
CA ILE A 677 17.99 -1.81 -23.30
C ILE A 677 18.64 -0.87 -24.31
N GLY A 678 19.09 0.28 -23.81
CA GLY A 678 19.81 1.29 -24.58
C GLY A 678 18.89 2.36 -25.15
N PRO A 679 19.43 3.23 -26.02
CA PRO A 679 18.74 4.45 -26.42
C PRO A 679 17.60 4.14 -27.40
N ILE A 680 16.48 4.82 -27.20
CA ILE A 680 15.30 4.79 -28.05
C ILE A 680 15.12 6.19 -28.62
N GLU A 681 15.28 6.34 -29.94
CA GLU A 681 15.22 7.64 -30.62
C GLU A 681 16.19 8.68 -30.01
N GLY A 682 17.35 8.20 -29.55
CA GLY A 682 18.39 9.03 -28.93
C GLY A 682 18.21 9.29 -27.44
N GLN A 683 17.13 8.79 -26.83
CA GLN A 683 16.83 8.96 -25.40
C GLN A 683 17.01 7.66 -24.61
N GLU A 684 17.61 7.74 -23.43
CA GLU A 684 17.79 6.62 -22.51
C GLU A 684 16.60 6.50 -21.54
N TYR A 685 15.99 5.31 -21.47
CA TYR A 685 14.85 5.02 -20.58
C TYR A 685 15.16 3.93 -19.54
N GLY A 686 16.40 3.44 -19.49
CA GLY A 686 16.76 2.29 -18.67
C GLY A 686 16.40 0.96 -19.34
N ILE A 687 16.08 -0.04 -18.53
CA ILE A 687 15.83 -1.41 -19.01
C ILE A 687 14.33 -1.67 -18.99
N MET A 688 13.80 -2.07 -20.12
CA MET A 688 12.50 -2.74 -20.19
C MET A 688 12.70 -4.23 -19.89
N MET A 689 12.12 -4.70 -18.79
CA MET A 689 12.30 -6.09 -18.33
C MET A 689 11.70 -7.12 -19.30
N ALA A 690 12.33 -8.29 -19.34
CA ALA A 690 11.89 -9.43 -20.12
C ALA A 690 10.60 -10.05 -19.51
N LEU A 691 9.58 -10.27 -20.34
CA LEU A 691 8.35 -10.96 -19.92
C LEU A 691 8.23 -12.39 -20.47
N LYS A 692 9.32 -13.00 -20.95
CA LYS A 692 9.35 -14.36 -21.50
C LYS A 692 8.83 -15.46 -20.56
N SER A 693 8.70 -15.21 -19.26
CA SER A 693 8.09 -16.17 -18.33
C SER A 693 6.56 -16.29 -18.49
N ASN A 694 5.90 -15.32 -19.12
CA ASN A 694 4.49 -15.45 -19.53
C ASN A 694 4.37 -16.31 -20.79
N ASP A 695 3.21 -16.95 -20.97
CA ASP A 695 2.96 -17.78 -22.15
C ASP A 695 2.73 -16.96 -23.44
N ASP A 696 2.70 -17.64 -24.59
CA ASP A 696 2.53 -17.00 -25.90
C ASP A 696 1.18 -16.29 -26.07
N GLN A 697 0.13 -16.77 -25.39
CA GLN A 697 -1.19 -16.18 -25.48
C GLN A 697 -1.25 -14.89 -24.67
N TRP A 698 -0.70 -14.88 -23.46
CA TRP A 698 -0.60 -13.69 -22.61
C TRP A 698 0.16 -12.56 -23.30
N ILE A 699 1.33 -12.87 -23.87
CA ILE A 699 2.14 -11.90 -24.62
C ILE A 699 1.35 -11.39 -25.84
N ALA A 700 0.67 -12.27 -26.58
CA ALA A 700 -0.16 -11.88 -27.72
C ALA A 700 -1.34 -11.00 -27.32
N ASP A 701 -1.98 -11.27 -26.20
CA ASP A 701 -3.12 -10.52 -25.67
C ASP A 701 -2.69 -9.08 -25.34
N VAL A 702 -1.63 -8.90 -24.53
CA VAL A 702 -1.09 -7.57 -24.17
C VAL A 702 -0.69 -6.78 -25.41
N LEU A 703 0.06 -7.40 -26.34
CA LEU A 703 0.45 -6.73 -27.58
C LEU A 703 -0.74 -6.39 -28.46
N SER A 704 -1.79 -7.22 -28.47
CA SER A 704 -3.02 -6.94 -29.20
C SER A 704 -3.73 -5.71 -28.64
N TYR A 705 -3.81 -5.57 -27.32
CA TYR A 705 -4.36 -4.37 -26.68
C TYR A 705 -3.57 -3.11 -27.03
N VAL A 706 -2.25 -3.15 -26.87
CA VAL A 706 -1.35 -2.01 -27.17
C VAL A 706 -1.48 -1.58 -28.64
N ARG A 707 -1.53 -2.56 -29.55
CA ARG A 707 -1.74 -2.32 -30.98
C ARG A 707 -3.15 -1.82 -31.31
N ALA A 708 -4.17 -2.27 -30.60
CA ALA A 708 -5.54 -1.81 -30.80
C ALA A 708 -5.72 -0.32 -30.43
N LEU A 709 -5.03 0.16 -29.39
CA LEU A 709 -5.03 1.59 -29.04
C LEU A 709 -4.31 2.45 -30.09
N ASN A 710 -3.39 1.85 -30.85
CA ASN A 710 -2.74 2.44 -32.01
C ASN A 710 -3.52 2.25 -33.32
N ASN A 711 -4.77 1.76 -33.26
CA ASN A 711 -5.63 1.48 -34.40
C ASN A 711 -5.02 0.54 -35.46
N VAL A 712 -4.14 -0.37 -35.06
CA VAL A 712 -3.56 -1.41 -35.94
C VAL A 712 -3.97 -2.81 -35.49
N ASP A 713 -3.80 -3.80 -36.38
CA ASP A 713 -4.19 -5.20 -36.13
C ASP A 713 -3.41 -5.81 -34.96
N GLY A 714 -4.06 -6.66 -34.16
CA GLY A 714 -3.47 -7.36 -33.03
C GLY A 714 -2.39 -8.39 -33.39
N VAL A 715 -1.81 -9.01 -32.36
CA VAL A 715 -0.78 -10.04 -32.49
C VAL A 715 -1.39 -11.42 -32.20
N HIS A 716 -1.14 -12.39 -33.07
CA HIS A 716 -1.59 -13.76 -32.86
C HIS A 716 -0.51 -14.57 -32.12
N LYS A 717 -0.90 -15.46 -31.19
CA LYS A 717 0.04 -16.29 -30.40
C LYS A 717 1.09 -17.06 -31.21
N ARG A 718 0.79 -17.41 -32.47
CA ARG A 718 1.75 -18.08 -33.37
C ARG A 718 2.93 -17.17 -33.73
N ILE A 719 2.71 -15.86 -33.87
CA ILE A 719 3.78 -14.89 -34.13
C ILE A 719 4.69 -14.81 -32.91
N VAL A 720 4.10 -14.75 -31.72
CA VAL A 720 4.84 -14.79 -30.45
C VAL A 720 5.63 -16.08 -30.32
N GLY A 721 5.00 -17.23 -30.57
CA GLY A 721 5.67 -18.53 -30.51
C GLY A 721 6.82 -18.68 -31.52
N ASN A 722 6.72 -18.05 -32.69
CA ASN A 722 7.84 -17.98 -33.64
C ASN A 722 8.95 -17.07 -33.12
N ALA A 723 8.62 -15.88 -32.63
CA ALA A 723 9.58 -14.96 -32.02
C ALA A 723 10.33 -15.62 -30.84
N ARG A 724 9.60 -16.34 -29.98
CA ARG A 724 10.17 -17.11 -28.86
C ARG A 724 11.10 -18.22 -29.33
N LYS A 725 10.78 -18.92 -30.43
CA LYS A 725 11.68 -19.92 -31.01
C LYS A 725 12.94 -19.28 -31.59
N GLU A 726 12.79 -18.14 -32.28
CA GLU A 726 13.90 -17.36 -32.84
C GLU A 726 14.82 -16.80 -31.73
N SER A 727 14.28 -16.49 -30.55
CA SER A 727 15.04 -15.95 -29.41
C SER A 727 15.21 -16.93 -28.25
N LYS A 728 15.03 -18.25 -28.48
CA LYS A 728 14.95 -19.25 -27.41
C LYS A 728 16.21 -19.31 -26.54
N ASP A 729 17.37 -19.12 -27.16
CA ASP A 729 18.69 -19.21 -26.50
C ASP A 729 19.16 -17.82 -26.04
N ARG A 730 18.33 -16.78 -26.24
CA ARG A 730 18.69 -15.40 -25.87
C ARG A 730 18.28 -15.11 -24.43
N GLU A 731 19.30 -14.88 -23.62
CA GLU A 731 19.15 -14.46 -22.22
C GLU A 731 19.27 -12.94 -22.04
N ASP A 732 19.88 -12.21 -22.99
CA ASP A 732 20.09 -10.77 -22.89
C ASP A 732 18.95 -9.94 -23.51
N TYR A 733 18.85 -8.69 -23.04
CA TYR A 733 17.94 -7.67 -23.59
C TYR A 733 18.30 -7.35 -25.05
N TRP A 734 17.31 -7.02 -25.87
CA TRP A 734 17.59 -6.48 -27.20
C TRP A 734 18.10 -5.04 -27.10
N THR A 735 18.95 -4.63 -28.03
CA THR A 735 19.09 -3.22 -28.40
C THR A 735 18.25 -2.93 -29.64
N LEU A 736 17.90 -1.65 -29.85
CA LEU A 736 17.21 -1.27 -31.08
C LEU A 736 18.07 -1.54 -32.32
N GLU A 737 19.38 -1.33 -32.23
CA GLU A 737 20.31 -1.58 -33.33
C GLU A 737 20.30 -3.05 -33.78
N GLU A 738 20.30 -3.99 -32.84
CA GLU A 738 20.21 -5.43 -33.13
C GLU A 738 18.89 -5.78 -33.83
N LEU A 739 17.78 -5.22 -33.34
CA LEU A 739 16.46 -5.49 -33.91
C LEU A 739 16.32 -4.91 -35.32
N GLU A 740 16.85 -3.70 -35.55
CA GLU A 740 16.87 -3.08 -36.87
C GLU A 740 17.77 -3.83 -37.86
N ALA A 741 18.90 -4.37 -37.40
CA ALA A 741 19.75 -5.22 -38.21
C ALA A 741 19.01 -6.50 -38.66
N LEU A 742 18.29 -7.17 -37.75
CA LEU A 742 17.47 -8.33 -38.06
C LEU A 742 16.35 -8.04 -39.06
N GLU A 743 15.76 -6.85 -39.01
CA GLU A 743 14.73 -6.43 -39.98
C GLU A 743 15.31 -6.16 -41.37
N LYS A 744 16.55 -5.67 -41.45
CA LYS A 744 17.26 -5.47 -42.73
C LYS A 744 17.64 -6.80 -43.37
N GLU A 745 18.00 -7.82 -42.59
CA GLU A 745 18.33 -9.16 -43.10
C GLU A 745 17.12 -9.93 -43.65
N LYS A 746 15.89 -9.55 -43.23
CA LYS A 746 14.63 -10.14 -43.71
C LYS A 746 14.08 -9.50 -44.99
N LYS A 747 14.61 -8.34 -45.40
CA LYS A 747 14.23 -7.60 -46.61
C LYS A 747 15.23 -7.87 -47.72
#